data_AF-A0A7Y3TTZ3-F1
#
_entry.id   AF-A0A7Y3TTZ3-F1
#
_cell.length_a   1.000
_cell.length_b   1.000
_cell.length_c   1.000
_cell.angle_alpha   90.00
_cell.angle_beta   90.00
_cell.angle_gamma   90.00
#
_symmetry.space_group_name_H-M   'P 1'
#
loop_
_entity.id
_entity.type
_entity.pdbx_description
1 polymer ?
#
loop_
_entity_poly.entity_id
_entity_poly.type
_entity_poly.pdbx_seq_one_letter_code
_entity_poly.pdbx_strand_id
1 'polypeptide(L)'
;MRKLLNYYSPGLTLLGLIAGTALSFMPSLTSQAVEAPSLSPATAHALDAPRTLKEAKISTAEILGQAPETPAVPAPSTPATPATPTSSYTPIPIRGGVSFNSGPGVGYESSFFGLEGFVPLTQTPGKTLTYAQGRLLLDTNGGNPGSNFALGYRDFDPSSGRIVGGYVGVDVRDTGRTTFSQLGAGVEVVLPGVEFRVNGYLPVGDRRREVASQSFTDTASTSTSTSTSLSGGSGVTAPTTLRFQGNSLLFDSPTASTLTTTTRNQTTRFTRALDEVSLAGLDAEAGVKLAQLSPGSDLRSYLGLYYYSGEGVSGFVGVRGRLALRVNDTLTAGLAVQGDREFGTTAVATVSLQFPTIGRKTTGQPADNWARVGDSAIRNQAVAVTERTRTSTRTEITQTTQTVGSGSGGTVIVQNPATGQPYVFQHAVLGAAGGSGTFESPFGTVLAAITAAPGDGNGIVYVQAGTNPGIPAFTIQDGVQVLSSGVAQPLATVQAGTVQLPLSGTGTLPRVAGTVTMGNNTTLGGFNITGFGGVGVRGTDLRNVTIQDNVITAVGNNPGIFLDGNLTGAVTLRRNTIGTGLNIGMLLSPNQAVATPLTIDVSNNTVQNTADVGIRVQAQGNTTATATIANNTVTNTTVVGIDASSQSNSPVRVQIDNNQVNNVQFAGIGIRVISATAQMFASVTNNRVANLNAYAPGNQVEYQIVSQGTGTLCSRLLNNTASLSGYEFRNAGSTLQREPLVGNTGPVQPDIGVITPVAAGTCGF
;
A
#
# COMPACT_ATOMS: atom_id res chain seq x y z
N MET A 1 19.98 -12.64 2.83
CA MET A 1 21.24 -13.10 3.48
C MET A 1 22.21 -11.94 3.41
N ARG A 2 22.81 -11.33 4.44
CA ARG A 2 23.17 -11.70 5.83
C ARG A 2 23.02 -10.48 6.78
N LYS A 3 22.55 -10.78 8.01
CA LYS A 3 22.88 -10.24 9.36
C LYS A 3 23.32 -8.76 9.51
N LEU A 4 22.55 -7.92 10.21
CA LEU A 4 22.54 -7.69 11.68
C LEU A 4 23.86 -7.11 12.24
N LEU A 5 23.82 -5.83 12.62
CA LEU A 5 24.66 -5.24 13.67
C LEU A 5 23.94 -4.03 14.29
N ASN A 6 23.35 -4.26 15.46
CA ASN A 6 22.94 -3.23 16.41
C ASN A 6 24.20 -2.76 17.15
N TYR A 7 24.40 -1.44 17.24
CA TYR A 7 25.25 -0.83 18.26
C TYR A 7 24.49 0.29 18.94
N TYR A 8 24.34 0.14 20.27
CA TYR A 8 23.94 1.18 21.20
C TYR A 8 24.94 2.35 21.15
N SER A 9 24.45 3.58 21.28
CA SER A 9 25.24 4.74 21.68
C SER A 9 24.45 5.57 22.71
N PRO A 10 25.10 6.07 23.78
CA PRO A 10 24.43 6.70 24.92
C PRO A 10 24.06 8.17 24.64
N GLY A 11 23.12 8.67 25.44
CA GLY A 11 22.51 9.99 25.31
C GLY A 11 23.49 11.16 25.38
N LEU A 12 23.23 12.15 24.53
CA LEU A 12 23.77 13.50 24.67
C LEU A 12 22.62 14.44 25.04
N THR A 13 22.71 14.98 26.24
CA THR A 13 21.86 16.02 26.83
C THR A 13 21.98 17.30 26.00
N LEU A 14 20.90 17.69 25.31
CA LEU A 14 20.83 18.94 24.57
C LEU A 14 20.40 20.07 25.53
N LEU A 15 21.30 21.04 25.74
CA LEU A 15 20.96 22.31 26.38
C LEU A 15 19.92 23.04 25.51
N GLY A 16 18.76 23.32 26.12
CA GLY A 16 17.77 24.22 25.56
C GLY A 16 18.27 25.66 25.60
N LEU A 17 18.22 26.36 24.47
CA LEU A 17 18.22 27.81 24.45
C LEU A 17 16.94 28.30 23.77
N ILE A 18 16.23 29.11 24.55
CA ILE A 18 14.95 29.75 24.28
C ILE A 18 15.16 30.84 23.23
N ALA A 19 14.37 30.82 22.16
CA ALA A 19 14.08 32.01 21.35
C ALA A 19 12.67 31.87 20.74
N GLY A 20 11.65 32.07 21.58
CA GLY A 20 10.34 32.49 21.12
C GLY A 20 10.31 34.01 21.06
N THR A 21 9.96 34.59 19.90
CA THR A 21 8.82 35.50 19.72
C THR A 21 8.92 36.30 18.42
N ALA A 22 7.75 36.43 17.79
CA ALA A 22 7.30 37.53 16.92
C ALA A 22 7.85 37.65 15.50
N LEU A 23 7.08 37.13 14.53
CA LEU A 23 6.72 37.88 13.31
C LEU A 23 5.46 37.27 12.69
N SER A 24 4.31 37.72 13.19
CA SER A 24 2.99 37.39 12.67
C SER A 24 2.26 38.70 12.34
N PHE A 25 2.30 39.17 11.09
CA PHE A 25 1.31 40.08 10.51
C PHE A 25 1.47 40.11 8.98
N MET A 26 0.62 39.39 8.25
CA MET A 26 0.12 39.79 6.93
C MET A 26 -1.27 39.17 6.74
N PRO A 27 -2.33 39.98 6.52
CA PRO A 27 -3.65 39.45 6.26
C PRO A 27 -3.81 39.04 4.79
N SER A 28 -4.61 38.00 4.62
CA SER A 28 -5.13 37.41 3.40
C SER A 28 -5.76 38.43 2.44
N LEU A 29 -5.37 38.39 1.16
CA LEU A 29 -6.15 38.93 0.06
C LEU A 29 -6.97 37.81 -0.58
N THR A 30 -8.29 37.99 -0.55
CA THR A 30 -9.31 37.17 -1.19
C THR A 30 -9.24 37.30 -2.70
N SER A 31 -9.15 36.18 -3.42
CA SER A 31 -9.29 36.14 -4.87
C SER A 31 -10.77 36.23 -5.26
N GLN A 32 -11.17 37.33 -5.90
CA GLN A 32 -12.37 37.35 -6.74
C GLN A 32 -11.95 37.25 -8.20
N ALA A 33 -12.59 36.31 -8.90
CA ALA A 33 -12.46 36.10 -10.33
C ALA A 33 -13.09 37.27 -11.10
N VAL A 34 -12.40 37.73 -12.15
CA VAL A 34 -12.97 38.57 -13.20
C VAL A 34 -12.61 37.94 -14.54
N GLU A 35 -13.62 37.85 -15.39
CA GLU A 35 -13.68 37.21 -16.70
C GLU A 35 -12.56 37.60 -17.67
N ALA A 36 -12.09 36.60 -18.42
CA ALA A 36 -11.30 36.78 -19.64
C ALA A 36 -12.25 36.96 -20.85
N PRO A 37 -12.00 37.92 -21.76
CA PRO A 37 -12.65 37.92 -23.06
C PRO A 37 -11.93 36.95 -24.02
N SER A 38 -12.76 36.24 -24.78
CA SER A 38 -12.42 35.30 -25.84
C SER A 38 -11.59 35.92 -26.97
N LEU A 39 -10.53 35.24 -27.41
CA LEU A 39 -9.85 35.48 -28.67
C LEU A 39 -10.06 34.29 -29.62
N SER A 40 -10.49 34.59 -30.85
CA SER A 40 -10.47 33.68 -32.00
C SER A 40 -9.56 34.28 -33.10
N PRO A 41 -9.07 33.48 -34.07
CA PRO A 41 -7.76 33.68 -34.69
C PRO A 41 -7.79 34.25 -36.13
N ALA A 42 -6.77 35.03 -36.48
CA ALA A 42 -6.23 35.34 -37.83
C ALA A 42 -5.16 36.43 -37.63
N THR A 43 -4.01 36.57 -38.31
CA THR A 43 -3.35 35.99 -39.48
C THR A 43 -1.91 36.52 -39.43
N ALA A 44 -0.93 35.75 -39.92
CA ALA A 44 0.48 36.13 -39.92
C ALA A 44 0.78 37.31 -40.88
N HIS A 45 1.55 38.28 -40.41
CA HIS A 45 2.25 39.26 -41.25
C HIS A 45 3.76 39.24 -40.93
N ALA A 46 4.54 39.08 -41.99
CA ALA A 46 6.00 39.08 -41.98
C ALA A 46 6.58 40.48 -41.70
N LEU A 47 7.68 40.52 -40.95
CA LEU A 47 8.49 41.71 -40.69
C LEU A 47 9.52 41.88 -41.82
N ASP A 48 9.50 43.03 -42.49
CA ASP A 48 10.43 43.40 -43.56
C ASP A 48 11.69 44.08 -42.98
N ALA A 49 12.87 43.67 -43.41
CA ALA A 49 14.17 44.23 -43.05
C ALA A 49 14.72 45.13 -44.19
N PRO A 50 15.48 46.21 -43.88
CA PRO A 50 15.95 47.17 -44.87
C PRO A 50 16.99 46.55 -45.84
N ARG A 51 16.96 46.97 -47.11
CA ARG A 51 17.67 46.30 -48.22
C ARG A 51 18.80 47.11 -48.85
N THR A 52 19.17 48.30 -48.35
CA THR A 52 20.30 49.07 -48.92
C THR A 52 21.18 49.83 -47.91
N LEU A 53 22.46 50.02 -48.25
CA LEU A 53 23.44 50.80 -47.46
C LEU A 53 23.11 52.31 -47.38
N LYS A 54 22.15 52.80 -48.17
CA LYS A 54 21.63 54.17 -48.10
C LYS A 54 20.56 54.33 -47.01
N GLU A 55 19.88 53.26 -46.63
CA GLU A 55 18.89 53.22 -45.53
C GLU A 55 19.56 53.09 -44.15
N ALA A 56 20.84 52.71 -44.08
CA ALA A 56 21.61 52.57 -42.85
C ALA A 56 22.52 53.76 -42.48
N LYS A 57 22.53 54.85 -43.27
CA LYS A 57 23.31 56.09 -43.01
C LYS A 57 24.81 55.90 -42.69
N ILE A 58 25.53 55.07 -43.46
CA ILE A 58 27.00 54.91 -43.37
C ILE A 58 27.65 55.55 -44.60
N SER A 59 28.70 56.37 -44.42
CA SER A 59 29.41 57.04 -45.51
C SER A 59 30.63 56.24 -46.03
N THR A 60 30.97 56.42 -47.31
CA THR A 60 31.88 55.56 -48.09
C THR A 60 33.38 55.81 -47.86
N ALA A 61 33.78 56.47 -46.76
CA ALA A 61 35.20 56.77 -46.46
C ALA A 61 35.83 55.83 -45.41
N GLU A 62 35.08 54.93 -44.76
CA GLU A 62 35.61 54.04 -43.71
C GLU A 62 35.85 52.58 -44.14
N ILE A 63 35.66 52.23 -45.43
CA ILE A 63 35.63 50.81 -45.86
C ILE A 63 36.90 50.31 -46.59
N LEU A 64 37.83 51.16 -47.03
CA LEU A 64 39.01 50.69 -47.78
C LEU A 64 40.31 51.35 -47.29
N GLY A 65 40.92 50.74 -46.29
CA GLY A 65 42.25 51.11 -45.82
C GLY A 65 43.34 50.75 -46.83
N GLN A 66 44.02 51.76 -47.36
CA GLN A 66 45.34 51.66 -48.00
C GLN A 66 46.09 53.00 -47.84
N ALA A 67 47.33 52.93 -47.36
CA ALA A 67 48.26 54.05 -47.16
C ALA A 67 49.19 54.23 -48.38
N PRO A 68 49.70 55.46 -48.61
CA PRO A 68 51.10 55.61 -49.04
C PRO A 68 51.86 56.81 -48.39
N GLU A 69 53.17 56.85 -48.67
CA GLU A 69 54.31 57.36 -47.88
C GLU A 69 54.55 58.89 -47.74
N THR A 70 55.38 59.20 -46.71
CA THR A 70 56.07 60.42 -46.20
C THR A 70 56.70 61.40 -47.23
N PRO A 71 56.95 62.73 -46.91
CA PRO A 71 58.05 63.16 -46.00
C PRO A 71 57.93 64.50 -45.17
N ALA A 72 58.58 64.48 -43.99
CA ALA A 72 59.41 65.48 -43.24
C ALA A 72 59.00 66.94 -42.81
N VAL A 73 58.92 67.15 -41.46
CA VAL A 73 59.53 68.19 -40.56
C VAL A 73 59.04 69.68 -40.60
N PRO A 74 59.04 70.52 -39.50
CA PRO A 74 59.46 70.36 -38.08
C PRO A 74 58.39 70.66 -37.00
N ALA A 75 58.76 70.36 -35.75
CA ALA A 75 58.01 70.55 -34.50
C ALA A 75 57.76 72.03 -34.08
N PRO A 76 56.77 72.25 -33.18
CA PRO A 76 57.12 72.91 -31.92
C PRO A 76 56.55 72.24 -30.65
N SER A 77 57.40 72.29 -29.62
CA SER A 77 57.27 72.09 -28.17
C SER A 77 55.93 71.65 -27.53
N THR A 78 56.07 70.59 -26.74
CA THR A 78 55.28 70.09 -25.62
C THR A 78 54.55 71.15 -24.77
N PRO A 79 53.30 70.84 -24.37
CA PRO A 79 52.84 71.01 -23.00
C PRO A 79 52.80 69.65 -22.30
N ALA A 80 53.39 69.56 -21.11
CA ALA A 80 53.38 68.37 -20.29
C ALA A 80 51.94 67.88 -20.03
N THR A 81 51.65 66.64 -20.42
CA THR A 81 50.42 65.94 -20.06
C THR A 81 50.38 65.75 -18.54
N PRO A 82 49.29 66.12 -17.84
CA PRO A 82 49.12 65.74 -16.44
C PRO A 82 49.18 64.21 -16.35
N ALA A 83 50.11 63.68 -15.55
CA ALA A 83 50.16 62.27 -15.24
C ALA A 83 48.78 61.83 -14.72
N THR A 84 48.10 60.97 -15.48
CA THR A 84 46.91 60.27 -15.02
C THR A 84 47.30 59.54 -13.75
N PRO A 85 46.60 59.69 -12.61
CA PRO A 85 46.93 58.93 -11.42
C PRO A 85 46.79 57.44 -11.77
N THR A 86 47.92 56.74 -11.84
CA THR A 86 47.95 55.29 -11.97
C THR A 86 47.28 54.71 -10.73
N SER A 87 46.13 54.06 -10.91
CA SER A 87 45.46 53.33 -9.82
C SER A 87 46.46 52.38 -9.16
N SER A 88 46.54 52.40 -7.82
CA SER A 88 47.35 51.48 -7.02
C SER A 88 46.85 50.03 -7.12
N TYR A 89 45.65 49.82 -7.66
CA TYR A 89 45.00 48.53 -7.80
C TYR A 89 45.28 47.90 -9.17
N THR A 90 45.65 46.63 -9.15
CA THR A 90 45.89 45.86 -10.37
C THR A 90 44.57 45.34 -10.95
N PRO A 91 44.42 45.28 -12.30
CA PRO A 91 43.27 44.63 -12.91
C PRO A 91 43.17 43.15 -12.50
N ILE A 92 41.95 42.68 -12.25
CA ILE A 92 41.67 41.27 -12.01
C ILE A 92 41.92 40.51 -13.32
N PRO A 93 42.71 39.42 -13.34
CA PRO A 93 42.97 38.65 -14.55
C PRO A 93 41.88 37.60 -14.81
N ILE A 94 41.88 37.09 -16.04
CA ILE A 94 41.19 35.83 -16.38
C ILE A 94 41.80 34.71 -15.54
N ARG A 95 40.94 33.83 -15.00
CA ARG A 95 41.36 32.68 -14.19
C ARG A 95 40.70 31.41 -14.68
N GLY A 96 41.48 30.34 -14.69
CA GLY A 96 41.01 28.97 -14.80
C GLY A 96 41.15 28.28 -13.44
N GLY A 97 40.35 27.25 -13.18
CA GLY A 97 40.47 26.49 -11.95
C GLY A 97 39.94 25.08 -12.08
N VAL A 98 40.35 24.25 -11.13
CA VAL A 98 39.81 22.90 -10.94
C VAL A 98 39.39 22.74 -9.49
N SER A 99 38.32 21.99 -9.24
CA SER A 99 37.84 21.72 -7.89
C SER A 99 37.40 20.28 -7.72
N PHE A 100 37.43 19.83 -6.47
CA PHE A 100 36.83 18.58 -6.05
C PHE A 100 35.97 18.84 -4.81
N ASN A 101 34.74 18.34 -4.82
CA ASN A 101 33.83 18.39 -3.68
C ASN A 101 33.39 16.96 -3.36
N SER A 102 33.59 16.52 -2.11
CA SER A 102 33.12 15.21 -1.68
C SER A 102 31.61 15.18 -1.48
N GLY A 103 30.98 14.04 -1.74
CA GLY A 103 29.59 13.77 -1.39
C GLY A 103 29.43 12.77 -0.24
N PRO A 104 28.21 12.61 0.29
CA PRO A 104 26.98 13.30 -0.09
C PRO A 104 26.87 14.73 0.48
N GLY A 105 25.99 15.55 -0.10
CA GLY A 105 25.65 16.88 0.37
C GLY A 105 24.18 17.25 0.08
N VAL A 106 23.77 18.47 0.42
CA VAL A 106 22.38 18.94 0.24
C VAL A 106 22.00 18.90 -1.23
N GLY A 107 21.06 18.00 -1.54
CA GLY A 107 20.54 17.81 -2.89
C GLY A 107 21.39 16.94 -3.79
N TYR A 108 22.45 16.26 -3.32
CA TYR A 108 23.27 15.34 -4.13
C TYR A 108 23.92 14.23 -3.30
N GLU A 109 24.05 13.03 -3.88
CA GLU A 109 24.53 11.85 -3.15
C GLU A 109 26.01 11.51 -3.41
N SER A 110 26.60 12.11 -4.44
CA SER A 110 27.90 11.77 -5.02
C SER A 110 28.91 12.93 -4.93
N SER A 111 30.19 12.63 -5.15
CA SER A 111 31.25 13.66 -5.22
C SER A 111 31.31 14.27 -6.64
N PHE A 112 31.82 15.50 -6.76
CA PHE A 112 31.97 16.19 -8.05
C PHE A 112 33.42 16.64 -8.31
N PHE A 113 33.86 16.48 -9.54
CA PHE A 113 34.97 17.24 -10.11
C PHE A 113 34.45 18.48 -10.84
N GLY A 114 35.14 19.61 -10.69
CA GLY A 114 34.78 20.88 -11.32
C GLY A 114 35.91 21.43 -12.17
N LEU A 115 35.57 21.96 -13.34
CA LEU A 115 36.42 22.83 -14.14
C LEU A 115 35.78 24.22 -14.17
N GLU A 116 36.55 25.26 -13.85
CA GLU A 116 36.04 26.63 -13.69
C GLU A 116 36.78 27.63 -14.59
N GLY A 117 36.04 28.60 -15.13
CA GLY A 117 36.57 29.79 -15.78
C GLY A 117 35.93 31.07 -15.22
N PHE A 118 36.75 32.09 -14.96
CA PHE A 118 36.33 33.42 -14.52
C PHE A 118 36.90 34.47 -15.46
N VAL A 119 36.03 35.30 -16.05
CA VAL A 119 36.38 36.28 -17.09
C VAL A 119 35.88 37.67 -16.67
N PRO A 120 36.78 38.60 -16.33
CA PRO A 120 36.46 40.02 -16.22
C PRO A 120 35.98 40.57 -17.58
N LEU A 121 34.76 41.09 -17.64
CA LEU A 121 34.18 41.67 -18.86
C LEU A 121 34.47 43.17 -18.94
N THR A 122 34.16 43.90 -17.87
CA THR A 122 34.48 45.32 -17.71
C THR A 122 34.99 45.55 -16.30
N GLN A 123 36.05 46.35 -16.15
CA GLN A 123 36.59 46.64 -14.82
C GLN A 123 37.20 48.03 -14.76
N THR A 124 36.97 48.70 -13.64
CA THR A 124 37.72 49.90 -13.23
C THR A 124 38.54 49.51 -12.00
N PRO A 125 39.87 49.33 -12.13
CA PRO A 125 40.70 48.87 -11.01
C PRO A 125 40.58 49.78 -9.79
N GLY A 126 40.19 49.19 -8.66
CA GLY A 126 39.89 49.92 -7.42
C GLY A 126 38.47 50.47 -7.32
N LYS A 127 37.54 50.09 -8.21
CA LYS A 127 36.16 50.58 -8.16
C LYS A 127 35.10 49.56 -8.56
N THR A 128 35.14 49.01 -9.77
CA THR A 128 34.05 48.14 -10.25
C THR A 128 34.56 46.95 -11.05
N LEU A 129 33.81 45.85 -11.02
CA LEU A 129 34.04 44.67 -11.86
C LEU A 129 32.70 44.08 -12.31
N THR A 130 32.50 43.99 -13.62
CA THR A 130 31.52 43.09 -14.24
C THR A 130 32.26 41.84 -14.73
N TYR A 131 31.76 40.66 -14.39
CA TYR A 131 32.43 39.39 -14.71
C TYR A 131 31.44 38.34 -15.21
N ALA A 132 31.94 37.42 -16.04
CA ALA A 132 31.29 36.18 -16.38
C ALA A 132 32.04 35.01 -15.73
N GLN A 133 31.30 34.00 -15.30
CA GLN A 133 31.85 32.79 -14.69
C GLN A 133 31.16 31.56 -15.28
N GLY A 134 31.95 30.55 -15.65
CA GLY A 134 31.47 29.26 -16.11
C GLY A 134 32.06 28.12 -15.29
N ARG A 135 31.28 27.09 -15.01
CA ARG A 135 31.73 25.84 -14.40
C ARG A 135 31.16 24.65 -15.16
N LEU A 136 32.01 23.64 -15.37
CA LEU A 136 31.59 22.29 -15.73
C LEU A 136 31.77 21.41 -14.50
N LEU A 137 30.76 20.63 -14.15
CA LEU A 137 30.74 19.69 -13.04
C LEU A 137 30.63 18.28 -13.61
N LEU A 138 31.39 17.32 -13.07
CA LEU A 138 31.33 15.92 -13.45
C LEU A 138 31.14 15.09 -12.19
N ASP A 139 30.04 14.35 -12.14
CA ASP A 139 29.72 13.42 -11.07
C ASP A 139 30.72 12.24 -11.04
N THR A 140 31.22 11.88 -9.86
CA THR A 140 32.13 10.74 -9.67
C THR A 140 31.46 9.37 -9.77
N ASN A 141 30.14 9.31 -9.62
CA ASN A 141 29.31 8.12 -9.73
C ASN A 141 28.51 8.19 -11.04
N GLY A 142 29.06 7.60 -12.10
CA GLY A 142 28.42 7.53 -13.42
C GLY A 142 28.87 8.59 -14.42
N GLY A 143 29.64 9.61 -14.01
CA GLY A 143 30.23 10.59 -14.94
C GLY A 143 29.23 11.64 -15.46
N ASN A 144 28.08 11.80 -14.81
CA ASN A 144 27.00 12.66 -15.28
C ASN A 144 27.41 14.14 -15.23
N PRO A 145 27.23 14.91 -16.31
CA PRO A 145 27.66 16.30 -16.36
C PRO A 145 26.66 17.26 -15.72
N GLY A 146 27.20 18.36 -15.19
CA GLY A 146 26.45 19.56 -14.82
C GLY A 146 27.21 20.80 -15.27
N SER A 147 26.56 21.94 -15.30
CA SER A 147 27.21 23.20 -15.62
C SER A 147 26.56 24.38 -14.93
N ASN A 148 27.35 25.40 -14.63
CA ASN A 148 26.88 26.66 -14.11
C ASN A 148 27.40 27.78 -15.00
N PHE A 149 26.57 28.78 -15.29
CA PHE A 149 27.00 30.03 -15.89
C PHE A 149 26.43 31.20 -15.10
N ALA A 150 27.25 32.19 -14.78
CA ALA A 150 26.84 33.37 -14.04
C ALA A 150 27.42 34.65 -14.63
N LEU A 151 26.63 35.72 -14.60
CA LEU A 151 27.05 37.09 -14.86
C LEU A 151 26.91 37.87 -13.55
N GLY A 152 27.97 38.54 -13.13
CA GLY A 152 28.00 39.27 -11.87
C GLY A 152 28.58 40.67 -12.00
N TYR A 153 28.26 41.48 -11.00
CA TYR A 153 28.73 42.85 -10.83
C TYR A 153 29.17 43.06 -9.38
N ARG A 154 30.29 43.75 -9.20
CA ARG A 154 30.83 44.12 -7.89
C ARG A 154 31.29 45.57 -7.90
N ASP A 155 30.88 46.31 -6.88
CA ASP A 155 31.37 47.64 -6.54
C ASP A 155 32.30 47.54 -5.33
N PHE A 156 33.46 48.18 -5.42
CA PHE A 156 34.49 48.24 -4.40
C PHE A 156 34.71 49.68 -3.95
N ASP A 157 34.69 49.88 -2.64
CA ASP A 157 34.98 51.15 -1.99
C ASP A 157 36.39 51.10 -1.37
N PRO A 158 37.39 51.76 -1.97
CA PRO A 158 38.76 51.80 -1.45
C PRO A 158 38.87 52.35 -0.03
N SER A 159 37.98 53.26 0.38
CA SER A 159 38.06 53.94 1.67
C SER A 159 37.69 53.02 2.83
N SER A 160 36.74 52.12 2.62
CA SER A 160 36.26 51.18 3.63
C SER A 160 36.68 49.73 3.36
N GLY A 161 37.30 49.44 2.21
CA GLY A 161 37.58 48.09 1.73
C GLY A 161 36.31 47.24 1.54
N ARG A 162 35.16 47.87 1.30
CA ARG A 162 33.86 47.19 1.16
C ARG A 162 33.67 46.72 -0.28
N ILE A 163 33.13 45.52 -0.46
CA ILE A 163 32.58 45.04 -1.73
C ILE A 163 31.07 44.89 -1.56
N VAL A 164 30.29 45.43 -2.48
CA VAL A 164 28.87 45.09 -2.65
C VAL A 164 28.71 44.49 -4.03
N GLY A 165 28.14 43.30 -4.10
CA GLY A 165 28.03 42.59 -5.36
C GLY A 165 26.76 41.78 -5.48
N GLY A 166 26.52 41.33 -6.70
CA GLY A 166 25.50 40.36 -6.99
C GLY A 166 25.76 39.64 -8.30
N TYR A 167 25.01 38.57 -8.51
CA TYR A 167 25.06 37.79 -9.74
C TYR A 167 23.68 37.26 -10.09
N VAL A 168 23.53 36.94 -11.38
CA VAL A 168 22.46 36.09 -11.90
C VAL A 168 23.09 34.96 -12.71
N GLY A 169 22.47 33.79 -12.71
CA GLY A 169 23.05 32.64 -13.38
C GLY A 169 22.03 31.56 -13.75
N VAL A 170 22.50 30.62 -14.55
CA VAL A 170 21.78 29.43 -14.98
C VAL A 170 22.61 28.21 -14.61
N ASP A 171 21.93 27.19 -14.10
CA ASP A 171 22.52 25.92 -13.69
C ASP A 171 21.83 24.78 -14.41
N VAL A 172 22.60 23.77 -14.77
CA VAL A 172 22.12 22.53 -15.36
C VAL A 172 22.78 21.37 -14.63
N ARG A 173 22.02 20.32 -14.35
CA ARG A 173 22.53 19.10 -13.74
C ARG A 173 21.88 17.88 -14.34
N ASP A 174 22.70 16.95 -14.83
CA ASP A 174 22.29 15.59 -15.13
C ASP A 174 22.51 14.69 -13.91
N THR A 175 21.48 13.94 -13.52
CA THR A 175 21.54 12.94 -12.44
C THR A 175 21.89 11.54 -12.95
N GLY A 176 22.02 11.37 -14.26
CA GLY A 176 22.15 10.08 -14.95
C GLY A 176 20.80 9.44 -15.29
N ARG A 177 19.70 9.98 -14.74
CA ARG A 177 18.33 9.57 -15.09
C ARG A 177 17.56 10.70 -15.75
N THR A 178 17.81 11.94 -15.34
CA THR A 178 17.16 13.12 -15.88
C THR A 178 18.04 14.35 -15.73
N THR A 179 17.75 15.38 -16.52
CA THR A 179 18.41 16.68 -16.45
C THR A 179 17.49 17.72 -15.85
N PHE A 180 18.00 18.49 -14.89
CA PHE A 180 17.30 19.63 -14.29
C PHE A 180 18.03 20.94 -14.60
N SER A 181 17.27 22.02 -14.67
CA SER A 181 17.80 23.37 -14.87
C SER A 181 17.25 24.34 -13.83
N GLN A 182 18.01 25.36 -13.51
CA GLN A 182 17.68 26.32 -12.46
C GLN A 182 18.23 27.70 -12.76
N LEU A 183 17.48 28.74 -12.37
CA LEU A 183 17.97 30.10 -12.31
C LEU A 183 18.50 30.38 -10.90
N GLY A 184 19.68 30.98 -10.82
CA GLY A 184 20.30 31.41 -9.58
C GLY A 184 20.42 32.93 -9.55
N ALA A 185 20.24 33.53 -8.38
CA ALA A 185 20.63 34.91 -8.14
C ALA A 185 21.18 35.04 -6.72
N GLY A 186 22.12 35.96 -6.52
CA GLY A 186 22.65 36.20 -5.20
C GLY A 186 23.19 37.61 -5.03
N VAL A 187 23.26 38.03 -3.77
CA VAL A 187 23.83 39.30 -3.34
C VAL A 187 24.85 39.04 -2.24
N GLU A 188 25.90 39.85 -2.22
CA GLU A 188 26.97 39.74 -1.24
C GLU A 188 27.43 41.11 -0.76
N VAL A 189 27.82 41.16 0.51
CA VAL A 189 28.49 42.29 1.12
C VAL A 189 29.73 41.75 1.80
N VAL A 190 30.90 42.27 1.40
CA VAL A 190 32.19 41.83 1.90
C VAL A 190 32.89 43.02 2.54
N LEU A 191 33.17 42.93 3.83
CA LEU A 191 33.89 43.92 4.62
C LEU A 191 35.28 43.40 4.97
N PRO A 192 36.17 44.24 5.52
CA PRO A 192 37.42 43.77 6.11
C PRO A 192 37.14 42.79 7.26
N GLY A 193 37.31 41.49 7.00
CA GLY A 193 37.17 40.43 7.99
C GLY A 193 35.78 39.83 8.19
N VAL A 194 34.71 40.44 7.65
CA VAL A 194 33.33 39.93 7.75
C VAL A 194 32.70 39.89 6.36
N GLU A 195 31.84 38.91 6.11
CA GLU A 195 31.07 38.83 4.87
C GLU A 195 29.67 38.27 5.09
N PHE A 196 28.73 38.73 4.29
CA PHE A 196 27.35 38.28 4.27
C PHE A 196 26.95 37.98 2.84
N ARG A 197 26.17 36.92 2.66
CA ARG A 197 25.59 36.59 1.36
C ARG A 197 24.23 35.97 1.49
N VAL A 198 23.43 36.17 0.45
CA VAL A 198 22.14 35.52 0.27
C VAL A 198 22.05 35.04 -1.18
N ASN A 199 21.64 33.80 -1.36
CA ASN A 199 21.43 33.19 -2.67
C ASN A 199 20.01 32.65 -2.78
N GLY A 200 19.42 32.72 -3.96
CA GLY A 200 18.14 32.14 -4.32
C GLY A 200 18.28 31.23 -5.54
N TYR A 201 17.48 30.17 -5.55
CA TYR A 201 17.55 29.09 -6.52
C TYR A 201 16.14 28.73 -6.98
N LEU A 202 15.84 28.92 -8.27
CA LEU A 202 14.53 28.68 -8.86
C LEU A 202 14.63 27.65 -10.00
N PRO A 203 14.28 26.38 -9.76
CA PRO A 203 14.20 25.39 -10.82
C PRO A 203 13.25 25.82 -11.93
N VAL A 204 13.63 25.57 -13.18
CA VAL A 204 12.87 25.91 -14.38
C VAL A 204 12.69 24.70 -15.28
N GLY A 205 11.64 24.72 -16.10
CA GLY A 205 11.28 23.57 -16.92
C GLY A 205 10.59 22.46 -16.11
N ASP A 206 10.91 21.22 -16.44
CA ASP A 206 10.31 20.04 -15.80
C ASP A 206 10.97 19.78 -14.44
N ARG A 207 10.32 20.29 -13.38
CA ARG A 207 10.81 20.28 -12.00
C ARG A 207 10.66 18.94 -11.28
N ARG A 208 9.92 18.01 -11.89
CA ARG A 208 9.66 16.67 -11.40
C ARG A 208 9.63 15.70 -12.58
N ARG A 209 10.35 14.59 -12.46
CA ARG A 209 10.49 13.61 -13.54
C ARG A 209 10.39 12.20 -13.00
N GLU A 210 9.52 11.40 -13.60
CA GLU A 210 9.46 9.96 -13.32
C GLU A 210 10.73 9.30 -13.88
N VAL A 211 11.50 8.63 -13.03
CA VAL A 211 12.76 7.98 -13.39
C VAL A 211 12.69 6.45 -13.34
N ALA A 212 11.69 5.92 -12.63
CA ALA A 212 11.36 4.50 -12.67
C ALA A 212 9.87 4.30 -12.35
N SER A 213 9.22 3.34 -12.99
CA SER A 213 7.88 2.90 -12.58
C SER A 213 7.74 1.38 -12.63
N GLN A 214 6.98 0.88 -11.67
CA GLN A 214 6.53 -0.51 -11.62
C GLN A 214 5.02 -0.50 -11.60
N SER A 215 4.43 -1.38 -12.39
CA SER A 215 2.98 -1.56 -12.43
C SER A 215 2.63 -3.00 -12.13
N PHE A 216 1.64 -3.18 -11.27
CA PHE A 216 0.95 -4.44 -11.08
C PHE A 216 -0.48 -4.28 -11.57
N THR A 217 -0.97 -5.28 -12.30
CA THR A 217 -2.33 -5.29 -12.81
C THR A 217 -3.10 -6.38 -12.09
N ASP A 218 -4.15 -5.97 -11.37
CA ASP A 218 -5.13 -6.87 -10.79
C ASP A 218 -6.38 -6.86 -11.67
N THR A 219 -6.74 -8.03 -12.20
CA THR A 219 -7.99 -8.21 -12.96
C THR A 219 -8.97 -8.96 -12.06
N ALA A 220 -9.58 -8.22 -11.14
CA ALA A 220 -10.41 -8.81 -10.09
C ALA A 220 -11.89 -9.00 -10.45
N SER A 221 -12.37 -8.48 -11.59
CA SER A 221 -13.79 -8.58 -11.94
C SER A 221 -14.01 -8.68 -13.44
N THR A 222 -14.23 -9.91 -13.91
CA THR A 222 -14.94 -10.14 -15.17
C THR A 222 -16.40 -10.32 -14.81
N SER A 223 -17.20 -9.25 -14.94
CA SER A 223 -18.65 -9.34 -14.78
C SER A 223 -19.25 -9.59 -16.16
N THR A 224 -19.55 -10.84 -16.46
CA THR A 224 -20.35 -11.18 -17.64
C THR A 224 -21.81 -11.14 -17.24
N SER A 225 -22.49 -10.04 -17.54
CA SER A 225 -23.94 -9.95 -17.41
C SER A 225 -24.58 -10.41 -18.72
N THR A 226 -25.21 -11.58 -18.68
CA THR A 226 -26.07 -12.02 -19.77
C THR A 226 -27.48 -11.53 -19.46
N SER A 227 -27.92 -10.46 -20.14
CA SER A 227 -29.29 -10.00 -20.05
C SER A 227 -30.10 -10.62 -21.19
N THR A 228 -31.17 -11.30 -20.81
CA THR A 228 -32.19 -11.71 -21.77
C THR A 228 -33.25 -10.62 -21.80
N SER A 229 -33.21 -9.74 -22.81
CA SER A 229 -34.30 -8.79 -23.00
C SER A 229 -35.43 -9.50 -23.73
N LEU A 230 -36.56 -9.68 -23.07
CA LEU A 230 -37.81 -10.06 -23.71
C LEU A 230 -38.29 -8.87 -24.54
N SER A 231 -38.35 -9.06 -25.85
CA SER A 231 -38.93 -8.09 -26.77
C SER A 231 -40.46 -8.12 -26.59
N GLY A 232 -40.98 -7.28 -25.70
CA GLY A 232 -42.41 -6.97 -25.64
C GLY A 232 -42.94 -6.67 -24.25
N GLY A 233 -43.28 -5.39 -24.01
CA GLY A 233 -44.27 -4.99 -23.01
C GLY A 233 -43.79 -4.86 -21.57
N SER A 234 -44.02 -3.67 -20.99
CA SER A 234 -43.99 -3.43 -19.55
C SER A 234 -45.00 -4.37 -18.86
N GLY A 235 -44.50 -5.45 -18.27
CA GLY A 235 -45.32 -6.47 -17.61
C GLY A 235 -44.48 -7.67 -17.21
N VAL A 236 -43.89 -7.63 -16.01
CA VAL A 236 -43.14 -8.73 -15.42
C VAL A 236 -44.08 -9.94 -15.27
N THR A 237 -43.95 -10.92 -16.17
CA THR A 237 -44.40 -12.28 -15.88
C THR A 237 -43.14 -13.13 -15.82
N ALA A 238 -42.72 -13.47 -14.60
CA ALA A 238 -41.61 -14.39 -14.36
C ALA A 238 -41.82 -15.70 -15.14
N PRO A 239 -40.76 -16.34 -15.66
CA PRO A 239 -40.90 -17.61 -16.39
C PRO A 239 -41.68 -18.62 -15.54
N THR A 240 -42.83 -19.08 -16.04
CA THR A 240 -43.88 -19.65 -15.18
C THR A 240 -43.73 -21.13 -14.86
N THR A 241 -42.79 -21.88 -15.47
CA THR A 241 -42.54 -23.29 -15.08
C THR A 241 -41.07 -23.68 -15.21
N LEU A 242 -40.47 -24.03 -14.07
CA LEU A 242 -39.17 -24.69 -13.98
C LEU A 242 -39.39 -26.21 -13.96
N ARG A 243 -38.74 -26.97 -14.86
CA ARG A 243 -38.91 -28.43 -14.93
C ARG A 243 -37.61 -29.16 -15.23
N PHE A 244 -37.54 -30.41 -14.80
CA PHE A 244 -36.49 -31.31 -15.24
C PHE A 244 -36.85 -31.97 -16.58
N GLN A 245 -35.85 -32.20 -17.42
CA GLN A 245 -35.94 -33.07 -18.60
C GLN A 245 -34.56 -33.65 -18.89
N GLY A 246 -34.45 -34.97 -19.01
CA GLY A 246 -33.16 -35.62 -19.09
C GLY A 246 -32.30 -35.33 -17.86
N ASN A 247 -31.04 -34.95 -18.07
CA ASN A 247 -30.12 -34.51 -17.01
C ASN A 247 -30.10 -32.96 -16.87
N SER A 248 -31.09 -32.25 -17.40
CA SER A 248 -31.11 -30.79 -17.42
C SER A 248 -32.29 -30.23 -16.64
N LEU A 249 -32.07 -29.03 -16.08
CA LEU A 249 -33.11 -28.18 -15.56
C LEU A 249 -33.43 -27.11 -16.61
N LEU A 250 -34.70 -26.84 -16.83
CA LEU A 250 -35.17 -26.01 -17.93
C LEU A 250 -36.11 -24.90 -17.45
N PHE A 251 -35.99 -23.72 -18.06
CA PHE A 251 -36.99 -22.66 -18.03
C PHE A 251 -37.81 -22.69 -19.32
N ASP A 252 -39.12 -22.79 -19.21
CA ASP A 252 -40.01 -22.52 -20.34
C ASP A 252 -40.34 -21.02 -20.38
N SER A 253 -39.91 -20.33 -21.44
CA SER A 253 -40.24 -18.92 -21.66
C SER A 253 -41.36 -18.80 -22.71
N PRO A 254 -42.48 -18.12 -22.41
CA PRO A 254 -43.60 -17.98 -23.35
C PRO A 254 -43.34 -16.98 -24.49
N THR A 255 -42.22 -16.23 -24.50
CA THR A 255 -41.99 -15.15 -25.49
C THR A 255 -40.55 -15.10 -25.99
N ALA A 256 -40.39 -14.59 -27.22
CA ALA A 256 -39.10 -14.51 -27.90
C ALA A 256 -38.08 -13.69 -27.08
N SER A 257 -36.92 -14.29 -26.84
CA SER A 257 -35.90 -13.77 -25.94
C SER A 257 -34.64 -13.43 -26.73
N THR A 258 -34.17 -12.19 -26.65
CA THR A 258 -32.88 -11.78 -27.24
C THR A 258 -31.82 -11.86 -26.16
N LEU A 259 -30.83 -12.75 -26.34
CA LEU A 259 -29.73 -12.92 -25.41
C LEU A 259 -28.64 -11.87 -25.72
N THR A 260 -28.43 -10.97 -24.78
CA THR A 260 -27.37 -9.97 -24.86
C THR A 260 -26.34 -10.25 -23.77
N THR A 261 -25.18 -10.77 -24.16
CA THR A 261 -24.05 -10.98 -23.26
C THR A 261 -23.22 -9.71 -23.21
N THR A 262 -23.21 -9.04 -22.07
CA THR A 262 -22.32 -7.90 -21.79
C THR A 262 -21.20 -8.37 -20.88
N THR A 263 -20.00 -8.52 -21.42
CA THR A 263 -18.80 -8.79 -20.63
C THR A 263 -18.16 -7.47 -20.23
N ARG A 264 -18.11 -7.20 -18.93
CA ARG A 264 -17.44 -6.03 -18.36
C ARG A 264 -16.21 -6.49 -17.59
N ASN A 265 -15.04 -6.24 -18.17
CA ASN A 265 -13.75 -6.49 -17.55
C ASN A 265 -13.30 -5.22 -16.83
N GLN A 266 -13.20 -5.30 -15.51
CA GLN A 266 -12.60 -4.25 -14.70
C GLN A 266 -11.15 -4.64 -14.39
N THR A 267 -10.22 -3.85 -14.93
CA THR A 267 -8.79 -4.02 -14.72
C THR A 267 -8.30 -2.86 -13.86
N THR A 268 -7.79 -3.17 -12.67
CA THR A 268 -7.22 -2.15 -11.78
C THR A 268 -5.70 -2.23 -11.87
N ARG A 269 -5.08 -1.15 -12.37
CA ARG A 269 -3.63 -1.02 -12.44
C ARG A 269 -3.13 -0.19 -11.27
N PHE A 270 -2.29 -0.80 -10.45
CA PHE A 270 -1.54 -0.13 -9.40
C PHE A 270 -0.17 0.24 -9.97
N THR A 271 0.16 1.53 -9.99
CA THR A 271 1.44 2.03 -10.48
C THR A 271 2.18 2.70 -9.33
N ARG A 272 3.39 2.23 -9.05
CA ARG A 272 4.34 2.87 -8.15
C ARG A 272 5.45 3.47 -9.00
N ALA A 273 5.59 4.79 -8.96
CA ALA A 273 6.61 5.56 -9.67
C ALA A 273 7.60 6.17 -8.68
N LEU A 274 8.88 6.17 -9.02
CA LEU A 274 9.93 6.95 -8.38
C LEU A 274 10.16 8.19 -9.26
N ASP A 275 9.97 9.35 -8.67
CA ASP A 275 10.18 10.64 -9.31
C ASP A 275 11.42 11.33 -8.70
N GLU A 276 12.24 11.98 -9.52
CA GLU A 276 13.25 12.94 -9.06
C GLU A 276 12.67 14.36 -9.12
N VAL A 277 12.94 15.17 -8.10
CA VAL A 277 12.37 16.51 -7.92
C VAL A 277 13.49 17.51 -7.68
N SER A 278 13.60 18.52 -8.54
CA SER A 278 14.47 19.67 -8.31
C SER A 278 13.86 20.64 -7.29
N LEU A 279 14.69 21.15 -6.39
CA LEU A 279 14.25 21.98 -5.27
C LEU A 279 14.49 23.46 -5.51
N ALA A 280 13.46 24.26 -5.24
CA ALA A 280 13.57 25.71 -5.11
C ALA A 280 14.03 26.05 -3.69
N GLY A 281 14.85 27.08 -3.55
CA GLY A 281 15.34 27.41 -2.23
C GLY A 281 16.09 28.72 -2.14
N LEU A 282 16.52 29.01 -0.92
CA LEU A 282 17.33 30.15 -0.56
C LEU A 282 18.36 29.74 0.48
N ASP A 283 19.54 30.35 0.45
CA ASP A 283 20.52 30.26 1.54
C ASP A 283 21.01 31.65 1.94
N ALA A 284 21.35 31.77 3.21
CA ALA A 284 22.00 32.95 3.76
C ALA A 284 23.18 32.48 4.63
N GLU A 285 24.35 33.07 4.41
CA GLU A 285 25.59 32.71 5.12
C GLU A 285 26.32 33.98 5.58
N ALA A 286 26.79 33.96 6.82
CA ALA A 286 27.67 34.96 7.39
C ALA A 286 29.04 34.35 7.64
N GLY A 287 30.10 35.07 7.30
CA GLY A 287 31.48 34.63 7.41
C GLY A 287 32.33 35.59 8.20
N VAL A 288 33.27 35.04 8.95
CA VAL A 288 34.27 35.80 9.71
C VAL A 288 35.67 35.23 9.44
N LYS A 289 36.65 36.13 9.33
CA LYS A 289 38.05 35.77 9.29
C LYS A 289 38.52 35.42 10.70
N LEU A 290 38.95 34.18 10.90
CA LEU A 290 39.41 33.68 12.19
C LEU A 290 40.90 33.97 12.42
N ALA A 291 41.73 33.76 11.39
CA ALA A 291 43.17 33.94 11.49
C ALA A 291 43.78 34.35 10.15
N GLN A 292 44.82 35.18 10.19
CA GLN A 292 45.78 35.32 9.11
C GLN A 292 46.98 34.43 9.44
N LEU A 293 47.34 33.51 8.56
CA LEU A 293 48.42 32.54 8.82
C LEU A 293 49.77 33.02 8.27
N SER A 294 49.76 33.61 7.08
CA SER A 294 50.90 34.26 6.43
C SER A 294 50.37 35.32 5.47
N PRO A 295 51.18 36.28 4.97
CA PRO A 295 50.73 37.20 3.93
C PRO A 295 50.14 36.44 2.73
N GLY A 296 48.85 36.65 2.43
CA GLY A 296 48.13 35.91 1.37
C GLY A 296 47.39 34.63 1.81
N SER A 297 47.49 34.23 3.08
CA SER A 297 46.83 33.03 3.62
C SER A 297 45.92 33.34 4.80
N ASP A 298 44.65 32.94 4.72
CA ASP A 298 43.67 33.14 5.79
C ASP A 298 42.79 31.92 6.07
N LEU A 299 42.32 31.84 7.31
CA LEU A 299 41.31 30.89 7.77
C LEU A 299 40.02 31.65 8.05
N ARG A 300 38.92 31.17 7.48
CA ARG A 300 37.58 31.75 7.63
C ARG A 300 36.60 30.69 8.12
N SER A 301 35.66 31.15 8.94
CA SER A 301 34.51 30.35 9.38
C SER A 301 33.22 30.98 8.91
N TYR A 302 32.25 30.14 8.66
CA TYR A 302 30.97 30.46 8.07
C TYR A 302 29.85 29.74 8.78
N LEU A 303 28.75 30.45 9.01
CA LEU A 303 27.51 29.90 9.54
C LEU A 303 26.35 30.42 8.70
N GLY A 304 25.46 29.51 8.32
CA GLY A 304 24.33 29.85 7.46
C GLY A 304 23.12 28.96 7.67
N LEU A 305 22.00 29.45 7.15
CA LEU A 305 20.72 28.76 7.07
C LEU A 305 20.35 28.60 5.61
N TYR A 306 19.63 27.53 5.30
CA TYR A 306 19.01 27.36 3.99
C TYR A 306 17.58 26.83 4.13
N TYR A 307 16.75 27.15 3.15
CA TYR A 307 15.40 26.63 3.01
C TYR A 307 15.21 26.07 1.60
N TYR A 308 14.62 24.89 1.50
CA TYR A 308 14.25 24.28 0.23
C TYR A 308 12.81 23.77 0.25
N SER A 309 12.17 23.78 -0.92
CA SER A 309 10.87 23.16 -1.17
C SER A 309 10.79 22.70 -2.63
N GLY A 310 9.85 21.80 -2.91
CA GLY A 310 9.68 21.24 -4.24
C GLY A 310 8.32 20.58 -4.42
N GLU A 311 8.03 20.12 -5.63
CA GLU A 311 6.77 19.45 -5.90
C GLU A 311 6.70 18.10 -5.17
N GLY A 312 5.71 17.95 -4.27
CA GLY A 312 5.61 16.75 -3.41
C GLY A 312 6.65 16.68 -2.29
N VAL A 313 7.41 17.77 -2.08
CA VAL A 313 8.41 17.91 -1.02
C VAL A 313 7.98 19.07 -0.13
N SER A 314 7.55 18.76 1.10
CA SER A 314 7.23 19.80 2.08
C SER A 314 8.47 20.66 2.33
N GLY A 315 8.29 21.97 2.54
CA GLY A 315 9.41 22.89 2.76
C GLY A 315 10.20 22.56 4.03
N PHE A 316 11.53 22.66 3.98
CA PHE A 316 12.42 22.37 5.10
C PHE A 316 13.51 23.42 5.26
N VAL A 317 13.94 23.62 6.50
CA VAL A 317 15.06 24.47 6.87
C VAL A 317 16.22 23.60 7.30
N GLY A 318 17.43 23.99 6.92
CA GLY A 318 18.67 23.38 7.39
C GLY A 318 19.70 24.41 7.84
N VAL A 319 20.68 23.91 8.58
CA VAL A 319 21.82 24.68 9.11
C VAL A 319 23.09 24.23 8.42
N ARG A 320 24.03 25.16 8.18
CA ARG A 320 25.35 24.86 7.60
C ARG A 320 26.44 25.62 8.36
N GLY A 321 27.46 24.89 8.80
CA GLY A 321 28.73 25.45 9.26
C GLY A 321 29.84 25.09 8.27
N ARG A 322 30.76 26.02 7.97
CA ARG A 322 31.86 25.77 7.04
C ARG A 322 33.15 26.47 7.47
N LEU A 323 34.26 25.77 7.30
CA LEU A 323 35.62 26.30 7.42
C LEU A 323 36.25 26.38 6.04
N ALA A 324 36.95 27.47 5.75
CA ALA A 324 37.71 27.65 4.51
C ALA A 324 39.12 28.13 4.82
N LEU A 325 40.11 27.40 4.34
CA LEU A 325 41.52 27.71 4.44
C LEU A 325 42.03 28.11 3.06
N ARG A 326 42.35 29.39 2.89
CA ARG A 326 43.11 29.87 1.74
C ARG A 326 44.59 29.71 2.06
N VAL A 327 45.24 28.74 1.42
CA VAL A 327 46.66 28.44 1.63
C VAL A 327 47.55 29.43 0.87
N ASN A 328 47.08 29.89 -0.29
CA ASN A 328 47.66 30.96 -1.09
C ASN A 328 46.63 31.35 -2.18
N ASP A 329 47.01 32.21 -3.13
CA ASP A 329 46.14 32.64 -4.24
C ASP A 329 45.75 31.51 -5.21
N THR A 330 46.35 30.32 -5.07
CA THR A 330 46.08 29.15 -5.92
C THR A 330 45.29 28.08 -5.19
N LEU A 331 45.62 27.74 -3.95
CA LEU A 331 45.03 26.60 -3.25
C LEU A 331 44.08 27.05 -2.14
N THR A 332 42.85 26.54 -2.21
CA THR A 332 41.86 26.64 -1.14
C THR A 332 41.37 25.26 -0.73
N ALA A 333 41.31 25.00 0.57
CA ALA A 333 40.69 23.82 1.15
C ALA A 333 39.50 24.22 2.01
N GLY A 334 38.47 23.38 2.09
CA GLY A 334 37.27 23.64 2.86
C GLY A 334 36.66 22.40 3.47
N LEU A 335 35.94 22.59 4.58
CA LEU A 335 35.15 21.57 5.23
C LEU A 335 33.81 22.18 5.64
N ALA A 336 32.70 21.56 5.24
CA ALA A 336 31.35 21.97 5.60
C ALA A 336 30.61 20.83 6.30
N VAL A 337 29.85 21.15 7.34
CA VAL A 337 28.88 20.26 7.96
C VAL A 337 27.51 20.92 7.88
N GLN A 338 26.52 20.17 7.44
CA GLN A 338 25.16 20.67 7.28
C GLN A 338 24.16 19.61 7.70
N GLY A 339 23.00 20.04 8.20
CA GLY A 339 21.96 19.15 8.70
C GLY A 339 20.56 19.68 8.43
N ASP A 340 19.70 18.80 7.92
CA ASP A 340 18.28 19.05 7.70
C ASP A 340 17.46 17.75 7.76
N ARG A 341 16.13 17.87 7.68
CA ARG A 341 15.20 16.73 7.80
C ARG A 341 15.00 15.92 6.50
N GLU A 342 15.48 16.41 5.37
CA GLU A 342 15.34 15.80 4.05
C GLU A 342 16.59 15.00 3.69
N PHE A 343 17.78 15.60 3.82
CA PHE A 343 19.07 15.00 3.46
C PHE A 343 19.86 14.48 4.67
N GLY A 344 19.37 14.72 5.90
CA GLY A 344 20.07 14.33 7.12
C GLY A 344 21.31 15.17 7.39
N THR A 345 22.27 14.63 8.13
CA THR A 345 23.55 15.29 8.43
C THR A 345 24.62 14.85 7.44
N THR A 346 25.19 15.80 6.69
CA THR A 346 26.25 15.54 5.69
C THR A 346 27.50 16.35 5.98
N ALA A 347 28.67 15.80 5.64
CA ALA A 347 29.96 16.49 5.72
C ALA A 347 30.62 16.50 4.34
N VAL A 348 31.04 17.69 3.89
CA VAL A 348 31.61 17.93 2.55
C VAL A 348 33.00 18.53 2.71
N ALA A 349 34.01 17.87 2.13
CA ALA A 349 35.35 18.40 1.96
C ALA A 349 35.50 18.97 0.55
N THR A 350 36.10 20.14 0.44
CA THR A 350 36.35 20.84 -0.83
C THR A 350 37.84 21.11 -0.99
N VAL A 351 38.39 20.85 -2.16
CA VAL A 351 39.73 21.31 -2.56
C VAL A 351 39.62 22.00 -3.91
N SER A 352 40.14 23.22 -4.01
CA SER A 352 40.11 24.02 -5.23
C SER A 352 41.49 24.58 -5.55
N LEU A 353 41.88 24.45 -6.81
CA LEU A 353 43.08 25.04 -7.38
C LEU A 353 42.67 26.10 -8.40
N GLN A 354 43.16 27.32 -8.25
CA GLN A 354 42.86 28.44 -9.14
C GLN A 354 44.15 29.01 -9.72
N PHE A 355 44.23 29.02 -11.04
CA PHE A 355 45.40 29.43 -11.79
C PHE A 355 45.09 30.71 -12.57
N PRO A 356 45.82 31.79 -12.35
CA PRO A 356 45.85 32.90 -13.31
C PRO A 356 46.56 32.44 -14.61
N THR A 357 46.04 32.75 -15.80
CA THR A 357 46.70 32.47 -17.10
C THR A 357 46.12 33.40 -18.19
N ILE A 358 46.81 33.99 -19.19
CA ILE A 358 48.15 33.91 -19.82
C ILE A 358 48.74 35.35 -19.82
N GLY A 359 49.98 35.55 -19.32
CA GLY A 359 50.77 36.76 -19.65
C GLY A 359 51.28 37.69 -18.51
N ARG A 360 50.88 37.56 -17.25
CA ARG A 360 51.49 38.36 -16.14
C ARG A 360 51.44 37.63 -14.79
N LYS A 361 52.59 37.53 -14.12
CA LYS A 361 52.67 37.18 -12.70
C LYS A 361 52.28 38.40 -11.87
N THR A 362 51.28 38.28 -11.01
CA THR A 362 51.02 39.24 -9.93
C THR A 362 51.88 38.87 -8.73
N THR A 363 53.09 39.40 -8.66
CA THR A 363 53.90 39.37 -7.43
C THR A 363 53.66 40.64 -6.62
N GLY A 364 53.24 40.49 -5.36
CA GLY A 364 53.58 41.44 -4.30
C GLY A 364 52.61 42.61 -4.04
N GLN A 365 51.29 42.39 -4.07
CA GLN A 365 50.34 43.35 -3.47
C GLN A 365 49.94 42.90 -2.06
N PRO A 366 49.78 43.82 -1.09
CA PRO A 366 49.17 43.50 0.20
C PRO A 366 47.82 42.83 0.00
N ALA A 367 47.40 41.99 0.95
CA ALA A 367 46.10 41.34 0.97
C ALA A 367 44.97 42.36 1.23
N ASP A 368 44.78 43.31 0.31
CA ASP A 368 43.65 44.23 0.30
C ASP A 368 42.42 43.49 -0.21
N ASN A 369 41.26 43.85 0.35
CA ASN A 369 39.97 43.28 -0.06
C ASN A 369 39.70 43.44 -1.57
N TRP A 370 40.41 44.31 -2.29
CA TRP A 370 40.37 44.40 -3.75
C TRP A 370 40.62 43.05 -4.45
N ALA A 371 41.59 42.25 -4.00
CA ALA A 371 41.88 40.95 -4.62
C ALA A 371 40.67 40.01 -4.58
N ARG A 372 39.80 40.18 -3.57
CA ARG A 372 38.58 39.40 -3.37
C ARG A 372 37.42 39.83 -4.24
N VAL A 373 37.51 40.97 -4.93
CA VAL A 373 36.60 41.33 -6.01
C VAL A 373 36.67 40.31 -7.14
N GLY A 374 37.77 39.55 -7.22
CA GLY A 374 37.88 38.40 -8.09
C GLY A 374 37.39 37.07 -7.51
N ASP A 375 36.98 36.95 -6.24
CA ASP A 375 36.63 35.63 -5.69
C ASP A 375 35.42 35.04 -6.43
N SER A 376 35.41 33.75 -6.70
CA SER A 376 34.24 33.09 -7.29
C SER A 376 32.99 33.29 -6.44
N ALA A 377 31.82 33.46 -7.05
CA ALA A 377 30.57 33.56 -6.30
C ALA A 377 30.36 32.29 -5.46
N ILE A 378 30.10 32.46 -4.15
CA ILE A 378 29.91 31.32 -3.23
C ILE A 378 28.42 31.04 -3.10
N ARG A 379 28.04 29.85 -3.57
CA ARG A 379 26.67 29.36 -3.71
C ARG A 379 26.66 27.84 -3.74
N ASN A 380 25.49 27.23 -3.64
CA ASN A 380 25.32 25.83 -3.98
C ASN A 380 25.52 25.64 -5.48
N GLN A 381 26.52 24.84 -5.86
CA GLN A 381 26.93 24.67 -7.25
C GLN A 381 26.13 23.58 -7.96
N ALA A 382 25.59 22.62 -7.22
CA ALA A 382 24.71 21.60 -7.76
C ALA A 382 23.25 22.04 -7.64
N VAL A 383 22.46 21.79 -8.68
CA VAL A 383 21.00 21.86 -8.59
C VAL A 383 20.55 20.83 -7.56
N ALA A 384 19.87 21.26 -6.49
CA ALA A 384 19.42 20.37 -5.43
C ALA A 384 18.28 19.47 -5.93
N VAL A 385 18.43 18.15 -5.81
CA VAL A 385 17.45 17.15 -6.24
C VAL A 385 17.16 16.17 -5.11
N THR A 386 15.92 15.72 -4.99
CA THR A 386 15.50 14.64 -4.08
C THR A 386 14.61 13.63 -4.79
N GLU A 387 14.51 12.41 -4.26
CA GLU A 387 13.66 11.35 -4.78
C GLU A 387 12.30 11.29 -4.04
N ARG A 388 11.22 10.99 -4.77
CA ARG A 388 9.87 10.85 -4.24
C ARG A 388 9.16 9.64 -4.84
N THR A 389 8.55 8.83 -3.99
CA THR A 389 7.65 7.77 -4.45
C THR A 389 6.24 8.31 -4.62
N ARG A 390 5.65 8.10 -5.81
CA ARG A 390 4.23 8.35 -6.10
C ARG A 390 3.51 7.02 -6.36
N THR A 391 2.38 6.83 -5.69
CA THR A 391 1.49 5.69 -5.94
C THR A 391 0.22 6.18 -6.62
N SER A 392 -0.20 5.52 -7.70
CA SER A 392 -1.42 5.83 -8.44
C SER A 392 -2.20 4.56 -8.74
N THR A 393 -3.52 4.65 -8.67
CA THR A 393 -4.45 3.57 -9.00
C THR A 393 -5.32 4.02 -10.15
N ARG A 394 -5.33 3.27 -11.26
CA ARG A 394 -6.22 3.50 -12.40
C ARG A 394 -7.09 2.27 -12.62
N THR A 395 -8.40 2.48 -12.66
CA THR A 395 -9.37 1.44 -12.98
C THR A 395 -9.85 1.65 -14.41
N GLU A 396 -9.61 0.67 -15.27
CA GLU A 396 -10.18 0.62 -16.62
C GLU A 396 -11.32 -0.38 -16.68
N ILE A 397 -12.36 -0.02 -17.43
CA ILE A 397 -13.54 -0.84 -17.63
C ILE A 397 -13.68 -1.07 -19.12
N THR A 398 -13.46 -2.30 -19.57
CA THR A 398 -13.73 -2.72 -20.96
C THR A 398 -15.07 -3.43 -20.98
N GLN A 399 -16.02 -2.90 -21.76
CA GLN A 399 -17.35 -3.49 -21.93
C GLN A 399 -17.51 -4.01 -23.36
N THR A 400 -17.70 -5.31 -23.51
CA THR A 400 -17.99 -5.97 -24.79
C THR A 400 -19.42 -6.47 -24.77
N THR A 401 -20.27 -6.02 -25.69
CA THR A 401 -21.65 -6.49 -25.82
C THR A 401 -21.76 -7.38 -27.05
N GLN A 402 -22.15 -8.63 -26.86
CA GLN A 402 -22.39 -9.62 -27.91
C GLN A 402 -23.85 -10.05 -27.87
N THR A 403 -24.58 -9.84 -28.98
CA THR A 403 -25.97 -10.27 -29.13
C THR A 403 -26.00 -11.61 -29.85
N VAL A 404 -26.56 -12.65 -29.23
CA VAL A 404 -26.65 -13.99 -29.81
C VAL A 404 -28.11 -14.40 -29.95
N GLY A 405 -28.64 -14.33 -31.18
CA GLY A 405 -29.89 -14.97 -31.60
C GLY A 405 -31.19 -14.34 -31.09
N SER A 406 -32.18 -14.26 -31.98
CA SER A 406 -33.59 -14.00 -31.66
C SER A 406 -34.37 -15.25 -32.04
N GLY A 407 -34.94 -15.93 -31.05
CA GLY A 407 -35.75 -17.14 -31.25
C GLY A 407 -37.13 -16.96 -30.62
N SER A 408 -38.16 -17.44 -31.32
CA SER A 408 -39.53 -17.63 -30.80
C SER A 408 -39.51 -18.41 -29.49
N GLY A 409 -40.45 -18.12 -28.57
CA GLY A 409 -40.52 -18.70 -27.21
C GLY A 409 -40.08 -20.16 -27.16
N GLY A 410 -39.10 -20.45 -26.29
CA GLY A 410 -38.38 -21.71 -26.27
C GLY A 410 -37.86 -22.05 -24.89
N THR A 411 -37.63 -23.33 -24.69
CA THR A 411 -37.06 -23.93 -23.48
C THR A 411 -35.57 -23.57 -23.38
N VAL A 412 -35.14 -22.99 -22.26
CA VAL A 412 -33.74 -22.61 -21.97
C VAL A 412 -33.16 -23.52 -20.91
N ILE A 413 -31.97 -24.09 -21.15
CA ILE A 413 -31.25 -24.90 -20.16
C ILE A 413 -30.62 -24.00 -19.09
N VAL A 414 -30.86 -24.32 -17.82
CA VAL A 414 -30.34 -23.59 -16.66
C VAL A 414 -28.83 -23.73 -16.56
N GLN A 415 -28.15 -22.58 -16.36
CA GLN A 415 -26.69 -22.51 -16.29
C GLN A 415 -26.21 -22.14 -14.89
N ASN A 416 -25.07 -22.72 -14.52
CA ASN A 416 -24.33 -22.44 -13.31
C ASN A 416 -23.63 -21.07 -13.41
N PRO A 417 -23.92 -20.11 -12.51
CA PRO A 417 -23.29 -18.79 -12.55
C PRO A 417 -21.78 -18.81 -12.28
N ALA A 418 -21.25 -19.87 -11.66
CA ALA A 418 -19.82 -19.99 -11.40
C ALA A 418 -19.00 -20.40 -12.64
N THR A 419 -19.60 -21.16 -13.56
CA THR A 419 -18.90 -21.73 -14.73
C THR A 419 -19.43 -21.22 -16.07
N GLY A 420 -20.65 -20.67 -16.09
CA GLY A 420 -21.39 -20.33 -17.31
C GLY A 420 -21.91 -21.55 -18.09
N GLN A 421 -21.71 -22.77 -17.60
CA GLN A 421 -22.11 -24.01 -18.25
C GLN A 421 -23.44 -24.55 -17.69
N PRO A 422 -24.19 -25.38 -18.44
CA PRO A 422 -25.37 -26.06 -17.93
C PRO A 422 -25.09 -26.88 -16.66
N TYR A 423 -26.02 -26.86 -15.71
CA TYR A 423 -26.00 -27.88 -14.66
C TYR A 423 -26.31 -29.26 -15.24
N VAL A 424 -25.67 -30.29 -14.69
CA VAL A 424 -25.91 -31.69 -15.06
C VAL A 424 -26.46 -32.44 -13.85
N PHE A 425 -27.75 -32.77 -13.91
CA PHE A 425 -28.46 -33.47 -12.85
C PHE A 425 -28.41 -34.99 -13.05
N GLN A 426 -27.86 -35.71 -12.08
CA GLN A 426 -28.01 -37.15 -11.96
C GLN A 426 -29.10 -37.46 -10.94
N HIS A 427 -30.27 -37.89 -11.43
CA HIS A 427 -31.41 -38.21 -10.62
C HIS A 427 -31.28 -39.60 -10.01
N ALA A 428 -31.58 -39.71 -8.71
CA ALA A 428 -31.70 -40.99 -8.02
C ALA A 428 -33.06 -41.08 -7.31
N VAL A 429 -33.84 -42.11 -7.61
CA VAL A 429 -35.07 -42.46 -6.87
C VAL A 429 -34.80 -43.80 -6.18
N LEU A 430 -34.79 -43.79 -4.85
CA LEU A 430 -34.34 -44.95 -4.09
C LEU A 430 -35.18 -46.21 -4.38
N GLY A 431 -34.49 -47.28 -4.78
CA GLY A 431 -35.07 -48.58 -5.09
C GLY A 431 -35.79 -48.69 -6.45
N ALA A 432 -35.67 -47.69 -7.33
CA ALA A 432 -35.96 -47.86 -8.74
C ALA A 432 -35.04 -48.93 -9.37
N ALA A 433 -35.54 -49.70 -10.34
CA ALA A 433 -34.78 -50.79 -10.96
C ALA A 433 -33.94 -50.29 -12.15
N GLY A 434 -32.65 -50.06 -11.92
CA GLY A 434 -31.75 -49.52 -12.97
C GLY A 434 -32.18 -48.13 -13.46
N GLY A 435 -31.40 -47.53 -14.37
CA GLY A 435 -31.69 -46.22 -14.95
C GLY A 435 -30.48 -45.59 -15.63
N SER A 436 -30.71 -44.50 -16.36
CA SER A 436 -29.66 -43.71 -17.02
C SER A 436 -29.25 -42.45 -16.24
N GLY A 437 -29.90 -42.18 -15.10
CA GLY A 437 -29.67 -40.98 -14.28
C GLY A 437 -30.43 -39.75 -14.74
N THR A 438 -31.21 -39.87 -15.82
CA THR A 438 -32.13 -38.83 -16.28
C THR A 438 -33.33 -38.71 -15.35
N PHE A 439 -34.05 -37.59 -15.40
CA PHE A 439 -35.28 -37.40 -14.64
C PHE A 439 -36.35 -38.47 -14.94
N GLU A 440 -36.48 -38.85 -16.21
CA GLU A 440 -37.45 -39.84 -16.68
C GLU A 440 -37.00 -41.29 -16.42
N SER A 441 -35.69 -41.52 -16.29
CA SER A 441 -35.09 -42.82 -15.96
C SER A 441 -34.00 -42.67 -14.89
N PRO A 442 -34.40 -42.38 -13.63
CA PRO A 442 -33.47 -42.12 -12.55
C PRO A 442 -32.73 -43.38 -12.11
N PHE A 443 -31.54 -43.24 -11.55
CA PHE A 443 -30.85 -44.37 -10.92
C PHE A 443 -31.59 -44.86 -9.68
N GLY A 444 -31.46 -46.16 -9.40
CA GLY A 444 -31.99 -46.78 -8.17
C GLY A 444 -31.15 -46.53 -6.91
N THR A 445 -29.89 -46.09 -7.08
CA THR A 445 -28.93 -45.90 -5.97
C THR A 445 -28.19 -44.58 -6.09
N VAL A 446 -27.82 -44.01 -4.95
CA VAL A 446 -27.02 -42.78 -4.88
C VAL A 446 -25.60 -43.01 -5.42
N LEU A 447 -25.03 -44.20 -5.21
CA LEU A 447 -23.69 -44.53 -5.71
C LEU A 447 -23.61 -44.45 -7.24
N ALA A 448 -24.59 -45.02 -7.96
CA ALA A 448 -24.62 -44.93 -9.42
C ALA A 448 -24.73 -43.48 -9.91
N ALA A 449 -25.57 -42.67 -9.24
CA ALA A 449 -25.71 -41.25 -9.58
C ALA A 449 -24.42 -40.45 -9.31
N ILE A 450 -23.73 -40.72 -8.20
CA ILE A 450 -22.42 -40.12 -7.90
C ILE A 450 -21.39 -40.50 -8.96
N THR A 451 -21.31 -41.78 -9.35
CA THR A 451 -20.37 -42.22 -10.39
C THR A 451 -20.60 -41.55 -11.74
N ALA A 452 -21.84 -41.21 -12.07
CA ALA A 452 -22.22 -40.55 -13.33
C ALA A 452 -22.14 -39.02 -13.30
N ALA A 453 -22.03 -38.40 -12.12
CA ALA A 453 -22.02 -36.94 -11.99
C ALA A 453 -20.64 -36.37 -12.40
N PRO A 454 -20.60 -35.31 -13.24
CA PRO A 454 -19.33 -34.71 -13.63
C PRO A 454 -18.74 -33.90 -12.46
N GLY A 455 -17.45 -34.13 -12.15
CA GLY A 455 -16.69 -33.39 -11.13
C GLY A 455 -16.11 -32.05 -11.61
N ASP A 456 -16.71 -31.44 -12.64
CA ASP A 456 -16.26 -30.20 -13.26
C ASP A 456 -16.86 -28.93 -12.61
N GLY A 457 -17.58 -29.10 -11.49
CA GLY A 457 -18.31 -28.04 -10.78
C GLY A 457 -19.76 -27.86 -11.23
N ASN A 458 -20.24 -28.61 -12.22
CA ASN A 458 -21.62 -28.51 -12.75
C ASN A 458 -22.50 -29.72 -12.37
N GLY A 459 -21.93 -30.77 -11.79
CA GLY A 459 -22.65 -31.99 -11.41
C GLY A 459 -23.50 -31.84 -10.15
N ILE A 460 -24.77 -32.21 -10.25
CA ILE A 460 -25.70 -32.30 -9.11
C ILE A 460 -26.30 -33.71 -9.06
N VAL A 461 -26.07 -34.44 -7.99
CA VAL A 461 -26.82 -35.65 -7.67
C VAL A 461 -28.08 -35.24 -6.91
N TYR A 462 -29.25 -35.44 -7.52
CA TYR A 462 -30.53 -35.07 -6.94
C TYR A 462 -31.31 -36.31 -6.50
N VAL A 463 -31.36 -36.52 -5.18
CA VAL A 463 -31.89 -37.74 -4.55
C VAL A 463 -33.31 -37.52 -4.09
N GLN A 464 -34.24 -38.25 -4.68
CA GLN A 464 -35.64 -38.30 -4.26
C GLN A 464 -35.88 -39.51 -3.35
N ALA A 465 -36.80 -39.36 -2.41
CA ALA A 465 -37.26 -40.47 -1.60
C ALA A 465 -37.95 -41.54 -2.48
N GLY A 466 -37.78 -42.81 -2.12
CA GLY A 466 -38.40 -43.96 -2.77
C GLY A 466 -38.56 -45.09 -1.76
N THR A 467 -38.52 -46.36 -2.18
CA THR A 467 -38.32 -47.45 -1.21
C THR A 467 -36.93 -47.27 -0.62
N ASN A 468 -36.85 -46.96 0.67
CA ASN A 468 -35.62 -46.51 1.32
C ASN A 468 -35.01 -47.66 2.14
N PRO A 469 -34.22 -48.56 1.54
CA PRO A 469 -33.54 -49.64 2.27
C PRO A 469 -32.40 -49.11 3.17
N GLY A 470 -32.10 -47.81 3.12
CA GLY A 470 -30.89 -47.19 3.66
C GLY A 470 -29.81 -47.07 2.60
N ILE A 471 -29.42 -45.83 2.29
CA ILE A 471 -28.30 -45.53 1.39
C ILE A 471 -26.99 -45.95 2.11
N PRO A 472 -26.14 -46.82 1.51
CA PRO A 472 -24.85 -47.17 2.10
C PRO A 472 -23.90 -45.97 2.24
N ALA A 473 -22.73 -46.18 2.85
CA ALA A 473 -21.67 -45.17 2.86
C ALA A 473 -21.25 -44.80 1.42
N PHE A 474 -20.91 -43.54 1.20
CA PHE A 474 -20.44 -43.04 -0.10
C PHE A 474 -19.49 -41.85 0.06
N THR A 475 -18.72 -41.59 -1.00
CA THR A 475 -17.82 -40.44 -1.11
C THR A 475 -18.34 -39.52 -2.21
N ILE A 476 -18.47 -38.23 -1.89
CA ILE A 476 -18.82 -37.20 -2.85
C ILE A 476 -17.55 -36.84 -3.63
N GLN A 477 -17.62 -36.88 -4.96
CA GLN A 477 -16.51 -36.46 -5.82
C GLN A 477 -16.31 -34.95 -5.74
N ASP A 478 -15.09 -34.49 -5.96
CA ASP A 478 -14.79 -33.05 -6.06
C ASP A 478 -15.68 -32.37 -7.09
N GLY A 479 -16.18 -31.18 -6.77
CA GLY A 479 -17.04 -30.38 -7.65
C GLY A 479 -18.48 -30.86 -7.78
N VAL A 480 -18.89 -31.92 -7.07
CA VAL A 480 -20.27 -32.45 -7.12
C VAL A 480 -21.10 -31.99 -5.92
N GLN A 481 -22.35 -31.60 -6.17
CA GLN A 481 -23.34 -31.36 -5.13
C GLN A 481 -24.24 -32.59 -4.98
N VAL A 482 -24.53 -33.00 -3.75
CA VAL A 482 -25.47 -34.09 -3.43
C VAL A 482 -26.61 -33.51 -2.60
N LEU A 483 -27.76 -33.36 -3.23
CA LEU A 483 -28.93 -32.68 -2.68
C LEU A 483 -30.12 -33.64 -2.66
N SER A 484 -30.89 -33.64 -1.57
CA SER A 484 -32.13 -34.39 -1.52
C SER A 484 -33.34 -33.53 -1.86
N SER A 485 -34.45 -34.18 -2.23
CA SER A 485 -35.76 -33.53 -2.37
C SER A 485 -36.45 -33.25 -1.02
N GLY A 486 -35.92 -33.73 0.10
CA GLY A 486 -36.59 -33.69 1.40
C GLY A 486 -36.76 -32.28 1.96
N VAL A 487 -35.79 -31.41 1.71
CA VAL A 487 -35.84 -29.98 2.07
C VAL A 487 -35.96 -29.12 0.82
N ALA A 488 -36.42 -27.87 0.95
CA ALA A 488 -36.42 -26.93 -0.16
C ALA A 488 -34.97 -26.65 -0.58
N GLN A 489 -34.65 -26.87 -1.85
CA GLN A 489 -33.28 -26.74 -2.36
C GLN A 489 -33.18 -25.48 -3.23
N PRO A 490 -32.55 -24.40 -2.74
CA PRO A 490 -32.24 -23.25 -3.57
C PRO A 490 -31.05 -23.55 -4.49
N LEU A 491 -31.13 -23.12 -5.74
CA LEU A 491 -30.09 -23.21 -6.74
C LEU A 491 -29.88 -21.85 -7.40
N ALA A 492 -28.65 -21.35 -7.39
CA ALA A 492 -28.28 -20.12 -8.09
C ALA A 492 -28.19 -20.39 -9.61
N THR A 493 -28.71 -19.49 -10.43
CA THR A 493 -28.79 -19.62 -11.88
C THR A 493 -28.40 -18.32 -12.57
N VAL A 494 -27.86 -18.42 -13.79
CA VAL A 494 -27.60 -17.25 -14.63
C VAL A 494 -28.91 -16.55 -15.03
N GLN A 495 -29.96 -17.33 -15.30
CA GLN A 495 -31.19 -16.84 -15.94
C GLN A 495 -32.15 -16.12 -14.98
N ALA A 496 -32.24 -16.55 -13.72
CA ALA A 496 -33.26 -16.06 -12.79
C ALA A 496 -32.74 -15.81 -11.36
N GLY A 497 -31.42 -15.76 -11.16
CA GLY A 497 -30.84 -15.72 -9.81
C GLY A 497 -31.11 -17.02 -9.07
N THR A 498 -31.51 -16.95 -7.80
CA THR A 498 -31.80 -18.15 -6.99
C THR A 498 -33.22 -18.66 -7.25
N VAL A 499 -33.34 -19.91 -7.70
CA VAL A 499 -34.62 -20.62 -7.86
C VAL A 499 -34.69 -21.84 -6.94
N GLN A 500 -35.90 -22.27 -6.59
CA GLN A 500 -36.09 -23.53 -5.87
C GLN A 500 -36.14 -24.70 -6.87
N LEU A 501 -35.39 -25.77 -6.60
CA LEU A 501 -35.44 -26.97 -7.43
C LEU A 501 -36.85 -27.60 -7.44
N PRO A 502 -37.36 -28.04 -8.61
CA PRO A 502 -38.62 -28.76 -8.68
C PRO A 502 -38.60 -29.98 -7.76
N LEU A 503 -39.75 -30.33 -7.18
CA LEU A 503 -39.93 -31.46 -6.27
C LEU A 503 -39.16 -31.36 -4.93
N SER A 504 -38.45 -30.27 -4.65
CA SER A 504 -37.79 -30.07 -3.35
C SER A 504 -38.78 -29.62 -2.26
N GLY A 505 -38.49 -29.94 -1.00
CA GLY A 505 -39.34 -29.60 0.15
C GLY A 505 -40.42 -30.64 0.46
N THR A 506 -40.21 -31.91 0.12
CA THR A 506 -41.20 -32.97 0.38
C THR A 506 -41.38 -33.32 1.87
N GLY A 507 -40.49 -32.86 2.74
CA GLY A 507 -40.44 -33.22 4.16
C GLY A 507 -39.89 -34.61 4.45
N THR A 508 -39.66 -35.45 3.43
CA THR A 508 -39.13 -36.81 3.59
C THR A 508 -37.64 -36.85 3.24
N LEU A 509 -36.79 -36.92 4.26
CA LEU A 509 -35.34 -36.99 4.09
C LEU A 509 -34.90 -38.43 3.72
N PRO A 510 -34.18 -38.65 2.62
CA PRO A 510 -33.57 -39.94 2.31
C PRO A 510 -32.62 -40.39 3.43
N ARG A 511 -32.70 -41.67 3.81
CA ARG A 511 -31.92 -42.22 4.91
C ARG A 511 -30.57 -42.73 4.43
N VAL A 512 -29.49 -42.24 5.01
CA VAL A 512 -28.13 -42.76 4.85
C VAL A 512 -27.76 -43.60 6.06
N ALA A 513 -27.34 -44.85 5.83
CA ALA A 513 -27.02 -45.85 6.84
C ALA A 513 -25.49 -46.08 6.96
N GLY A 514 -24.68 -45.11 6.54
CA GLY A 514 -23.23 -45.15 6.62
C GLY A 514 -22.63 -43.75 6.62
N THR A 515 -21.29 -43.68 6.72
CA THR A 515 -20.55 -42.41 6.66
C THR A 515 -20.64 -41.79 5.28
N VAL A 516 -20.90 -40.48 5.23
CA VAL A 516 -20.73 -39.67 4.02
C VAL A 516 -19.36 -39.02 4.07
N THR A 517 -18.53 -39.27 3.05
CA THR A 517 -17.21 -38.65 2.92
C THR A 517 -17.28 -37.48 1.93
N MET A 518 -16.83 -36.30 2.35
CA MET A 518 -16.86 -35.08 1.53
C MET A 518 -15.65 -35.01 0.58
N GLY A 519 -15.85 -34.44 -0.60
CA GLY A 519 -14.79 -33.98 -1.51
C GLY A 519 -14.67 -32.46 -1.51
N ASN A 520 -13.75 -31.90 -2.31
CA ASN A 520 -13.55 -30.46 -2.46
C ASN A 520 -14.61 -29.79 -3.33
N ASN A 521 -15.00 -28.56 -3.02
CA ASN A 521 -16.00 -27.78 -3.76
C ASN A 521 -17.35 -28.51 -3.84
N THR A 522 -17.75 -29.14 -2.73
CA THR A 522 -18.95 -29.99 -2.66
C THR A 522 -20.01 -29.43 -1.72
N THR A 523 -21.26 -29.85 -1.93
CA THR A 523 -22.38 -29.57 -1.03
C THR A 523 -23.12 -30.86 -0.69
N LEU A 524 -23.42 -31.07 0.59
CA LEU A 524 -24.30 -32.14 1.06
C LEU A 524 -25.54 -31.52 1.71
N GLY A 525 -26.73 -31.81 1.17
CA GLY A 525 -27.98 -31.16 1.58
C GLY A 525 -29.17 -32.10 1.78
N GLY A 526 -29.82 -32.08 2.94
CA GLY A 526 -31.17 -32.64 3.11
C GLY A 526 -31.27 -34.13 3.43
N PHE A 527 -30.28 -34.75 4.08
CA PHE A 527 -30.29 -36.19 4.36
C PHE A 527 -30.57 -36.52 5.83
N ASN A 528 -31.14 -37.70 6.08
CA ASN A 528 -31.21 -38.30 7.41
C ASN A 528 -30.10 -39.36 7.54
N ILE A 529 -28.98 -39.00 8.15
CA ILE A 529 -27.79 -39.84 8.28
C ILE A 529 -27.83 -40.54 9.64
N THR A 530 -28.28 -41.79 9.68
CA THR A 530 -28.57 -42.48 10.95
C THR A 530 -28.40 -44.01 10.94
N GLY A 531 -28.10 -44.57 12.12
CA GLY A 531 -28.14 -46.02 12.38
C GLY A 531 -26.87 -46.78 11.97
N PHE A 532 -25.69 -46.19 12.14
CA PHE A 532 -24.39 -46.79 11.86
C PHE A 532 -23.31 -46.34 12.87
N GLY A 533 -22.29 -47.19 13.09
CA GLY A 533 -21.29 -47.08 14.16
C GLY A 533 -20.10 -46.15 13.91
N GLY A 534 -20.19 -45.22 12.95
CA GLY A 534 -19.07 -44.39 12.48
C GLY A 534 -19.32 -42.89 12.62
N VAL A 535 -18.49 -42.06 11.98
CA VAL A 535 -18.74 -40.62 11.83
C VAL A 535 -19.88 -40.40 10.83
N GLY A 536 -20.82 -39.49 11.11
CA GLY A 536 -21.89 -39.18 10.15
C GLY A 536 -21.39 -38.57 8.85
N VAL A 537 -20.74 -37.42 8.96
CA VAL A 537 -20.07 -36.78 7.83
C VAL A 537 -18.60 -36.59 8.14
N ARG A 538 -17.73 -37.13 7.30
CA ARG A 538 -16.27 -37.03 7.43
C ARG A 538 -15.68 -36.29 6.24
N GLY A 539 -14.60 -35.55 6.47
CA GLY A 539 -13.68 -35.22 5.39
C GLY A 539 -12.37 -34.66 5.88
N THR A 540 -11.34 -34.82 5.05
CA THR A 540 -9.96 -34.47 5.35
C THR A 540 -9.43 -33.68 4.16
N ASP A 541 -8.60 -32.66 4.42
CA ASP A 541 -7.95 -31.84 3.37
C ASP A 541 -8.96 -31.17 2.41
N LEU A 542 -10.00 -30.55 2.98
CA LEU A 542 -11.13 -30.01 2.23
C LEU A 542 -10.96 -28.53 1.84
N ARG A 543 -11.54 -28.18 0.69
CA ARG A 543 -11.70 -26.82 0.19
C ARG A 543 -13.15 -26.54 -0.18
N ASN A 544 -13.70 -25.39 0.23
CA ASN A 544 -15.01 -24.90 -0.21
C ASN A 544 -16.16 -25.93 -0.05
N VAL A 545 -16.47 -26.32 1.19
CA VAL A 545 -17.50 -27.35 1.45
C VAL A 545 -18.70 -26.77 2.19
N THR A 546 -19.89 -27.28 1.85
CA THR A 546 -21.14 -26.98 2.56
C THR A 546 -21.81 -28.27 3.04
N ILE A 547 -22.15 -28.33 4.32
CA ILE A 547 -23.00 -29.37 4.92
C ILE A 547 -24.23 -28.68 5.50
N GLN A 548 -25.40 -28.92 4.92
CA GLN A 548 -26.61 -28.19 5.33
C GLN A 548 -27.88 -29.03 5.40
N ASP A 549 -28.78 -28.62 6.28
CA ASP A 549 -30.16 -29.16 6.31
C ASP A 549 -30.20 -30.68 6.52
N ASN A 550 -29.18 -31.26 7.16
CA ASN A 550 -29.11 -32.69 7.46
C ASN A 550 -29.56 -32.99 8.88
N VAL A 551 -30.19 -34.14 9.06
CA VAL A 551 -30.44 -34.76 10.37
C VAL A 551 -29.41 -35.87 10.55
N ILE A 552 -28.57 -35.77 11.57
CA ILE A 552 -27.47 -36.70 11.81
C ILE A 552 -27.63 -37.33 13.18
N THR A 553 -27.66 -38.66 13.23
CA THR A 553 -27.69 -39.43 14.47
C THR A 553 -26.79 -40.64 14.28
N ALA A 554 -25.49 -40.50 14.56
CA ALA A 554 -24.59 -41.64 14.55
C ALA A 554 -24.77 -42.44 15.85
N VAL A 555 -24.52 -43.75 15.80
CA VAL A 555 -24.54 -44.60 17.00
C VAL A 555 -23.10 -44.86 17.46
N GLY A 556 -22.86 -44.79 18.76
CA GLY A 556 -21.53 -45.03 19.36
C GLY A 556 -20.65 -43.78 19.47
N ASN A 557 -19.47 -43.93 20.06
CA ASN A 557 -18.61 -42.83 20.54
C ASN A 557 -17.87 -42.02 19.45
N ASN A 558 -18.49 -41.76 18.29
CA ASN A 558 -17.91 -41.00 17.20
C ASN A 558 -18.52 -39.60 17.08
N PRO A 559 -17.84 -38.65 16.40
CA PRO A 559 -18.45 -37.37 16.07
C PRO A 559 -19.60 -37.46 15.06
N GLY A 560 -20.57 -36.55 15.16
CA GLY A 560 -21.62 -36.41 14.14
C GLY A 560 -21.04 -35.90 12.82
N ILE A 561 -20.29 -34.80 12.88
CA ILE A 561 -19.50 -34.27 11.78
C ILE A 561 -18.04 -34.14 12.23
N PHE A 562 -17.10 -34.64 11.42
CA PHE A 562 -15.67 -34.52 11.68
C PHE A 562 -14.91 -34.08 10.43
N LEU A 563 -14.35 -32.87 10.48
CA LEU A 563 -13.54 -32.29 9.41
C LEU A 563 -12.12 -31.97 9.93
N ASP A 564 -11.08 -32.47 9.27
CA ASP A 564 -9.68 -32.31 9.70
C ASP A 564 -8.70 -32.12 8.53
N GLY A 565 -7.40 -32.06 8.84
CA GLY A 565 -6.35 -31.87 7.82
C GLY A 565 -6.17 -30.41 7.42
N ASN A 566 -5.80 -30.21 6.15
CA ASN A 566 -5.63 -28.91 5.52
C ASN A 566 -6.98 -28.37 5.01
N LEU A 567 -7.72 -27.69 5.89
CA LEU A 567 -8.96 -27.01 5.50
C LEU A 567 -8.66 -25.65 4.87
N THR A 568 -9.25 -25.36 3.70
CA THR A 568 -9.04 -24.12 2.95
C THR A 568 -10.35 -23.52 2.41
N GLY A 569 -10.33 -22.23 2.08
CA GLY A 569 -11.51 -21.54 1.53
C GLY A 569 -12.65 -21.43 2.55
N ALA A 570 -13.89 -21.65 2.09
CA ALA A 570 -15.08 -21.59 2.94
C ALA A 570 -15.53 -22.99 3.41
N VAL A 571 -15.67 -23.19 4.72
CA VAL A 571 -16.27 -24.39 5.31
C VAL A 571 -17.54 -23.96 6.02
N THR A 572 -18.71 -24.39 5.52
CA THR A 572 -19.99 -24.03 6.13
C THR A 572 -20.81 -25.23 6.58
N LEU A 573 -21.20 -25.22 7.86
CA LEU A 573 -22.11 -26.17 8.47
C LEU A 573 -23.33 -25.40 8.96
N ARG A 574 -24.47 -25.53 8.26
CA ARG A 574 -25.65 -24.73 8.58
C ARG A 574 -26.96 -25.51 8.62
N ARG A 575 -27.87 -25.17 9.55
CA ARG A 575 -29.20 -25.78 9.65
C ARG A 575 -29.19 -27.31 9.79
N ASN A 576 -28.15 -27.88 10.38
CA ASN A 576 -28.10 -29.31 10.68
C ASN A 576 -28.70 -29.59 12.06
N THR A 577 -29.36 -30.73 12.21
CA THR A 577 -29.81 -31.27 13.49
C THR A 577 -28.96 -32.50 13.82
N ILE A 578 -28.21 -32.45 14.91
CA ILE A 578 -27.26 -33.49 15.33
C ILE A 578 -27.71 -34.05 16.68
N GLY A 579 -28.00 -35.36 16.71
CA GLY A 579 -28.70 -36.04 17.80
C GLY A 579 -27.86 -37.01 18.65
N THR A 580 -28.58 -37.85 19.40
CA THR A 580 -28.11 -38.72 20.52
C THR A 580 -27.02 -39.72 20.19
N GLY A 581 -26.19 -40.02 21.19
CA GLY A 581 -25.28 -41.17 21.18
C GLY A 581 -23.90 -40.86 20.64
N LEU A 582 -23.57 -39.57 20.48
CA LEU A 582 -22.30 -39.08 19.94
C LEU A 582 -21.30 -38.74 21.04
N ASN A 583 -20.00 -38.85 20.71
CA ASN A 583 -18.96 -38.26 21.53
C ASN A 583 -18.95 -36.73 21.36
N ILE A 584 -18.69 -36.24 20.14
CA ILE A 584 -18.75 -34.81 19.80
C ILE A 584 -19.86 -34.57 18.76
N GLY A 585 -20.63 -33.49 18.87
CA GLY A 585 -21.62 -33.17 17.85
C GLY A 585 -20.96 -32.79 16.51
N MET A 586 -20.16 -31.72 16.53
CA MET A 586 -19.35 -31.23 15.41
C MET A 586 -17.91 -31.00 15.85
N LEU A 587 -16.96 -31.57 15.12
CA LEU A 587 -15.53 -31.34 15.31
C LEU A 587 -14.91 -30.81 14.00
N LEU A 588 -14.42 -29.57 14.04
CA LEU A 588 -13.61 -28.97 12.99
C LEU A 588 -12.20 -28.77 13.54
N SER A 589 -11.24 -29.54 13.05
CA SER A 589 -9.87 -29.59 13.56
C SER A 589 -8.84 -29.38 12.45
N PRO A 590 -8.78 -28.19 11.82
CA PRO A 590 -7.73 -27.90 10.84
C PRO A 590 -6.36 -27.97 11.51
N ASN A 591 -5.47 -28.78 10.94
CA ASN A 591 -4.23 -29.22 11.60
C ASN A 591 -2.97 -29.12 10.75
N GLN A 592 -3.03 -28.35 9.65
CA GLN A 592 -1.90 -28.09 8.75
C GLN A 592 -1.78 -26.60 8.46
N ALA A 593 -0.57 -26.15 8.13
CA ALA A 593 -0.31 -24.75 7.82
C ALA A 593 -1.11 -24.30 6.58
N VAL A 594 -1.88 -23.23 6.71
CA VAL A 594 -2.72 -22.72 5.62
C VAL A 594 -2.12 -21.45 5.04
N ALA A 595 -1.80 -21.44 3.74
CA ALA A 595 -1.27 -20.27 3.03
C ALA A 595 -2.36 -19.24 2.65
N THR A 596 -3.63 -19.62 2.72
CA THR A 596 -4.81 -18.82 2.34
C THR A 596 -5.79 -18.68 3.52
N PRO A 597 -6.58 -17.61 3.64
CA PRO A 597 -7.53 -17.48 4.76
C PRO A 597 -8.59 -18.59 4.77
N LEU A 598 -8.61 -19.42 5.81
CA LEU A 598 -9.70 -20.36 6.09
C LEU A 598 -10.84 -19.61 6.77
N THR A 599 -12.05 -19.72 6.22
CA THR A 599 -13.28 -19.20 6.85
C THR A 599 -14.19 -20.35 7.23
N ILE A 600 -14.58 -20.41 8.49
CA ILE A 600 -15.49 -21.41 9.06
C ILE A 600 -16.79 -20.70 9.46
N ASP A 601 -17.92 -21.19 8.99
CA ASP A 601 -19.27 -20.76 9.41
C ASP A 601 -20.03 -21.96 9.97
N VAL A 602 -20.32 -21.94 11.27
CA VAL A 602 -21.17 -22.91 11.95
C VAL A 602 -22.41 -22.16 12.44
N SER A 603 -23.49 -22.22 11.68
CA SER A 603 -24.67 -21.40 11.98
C SER A 603 -26.02 -22.10 11.91
N ASN A 604 -26.95 -21.69 12.78
CA ASN A 604 -28.32 -22.19 12.78
C ASN A 604 -28.43 -23.71 13.00
N ASN A 605 -27.46 -24.35 13.67
CA ASN A 605 -27.49 -25.77 13.94
C ASN A 605 -28.14 -26.08 15.29
N THR A 606 -28.76 -27.24 15.40
CA THR A 606 -29.21 -27.82 16.67
C THR A 606 -28.35 -29.03 16.99
N VAL A 607 -27.65 -29.02 18.13
CA VAL A 607 -26.82 -30.12 18.60
C VAL A 607 -27.32 -30.57 19.98
N GLN A 608 -27.55 -31.86 20.16
CA GLN A 608 -28.11 -32.37 21.41
C GLN A 608 -27.54 -33.72 21.83
N ASN A 609 -27.51 -33.95 23.14
CA ASN A 609 -27.21 -35.26 23.75
C ASN A 609 -25.82 -35.82 23.37
N THR A 610 -24.79 -34.99 23.55
CA THR A 610 -23.37 -35.33 23.28
C THR A 610 -22.60 -35.67 24.55
N ALA A 611 -21.76 -36.71 24.50
CA ALA A 611 -21.00 -37.21 25.66
C ALA A 611 -19.69 -36.45 25.95
N ASP A 612 -19.20 -35.61 25.04
CA ASP A 612 -18.08 -34.69 25.24
C ASP A 612 -18.53 -33.26 24.89
N VAL A 613 -18.34 -32.83 23.64
CA VAL A 613 -18.60 -31.45 23.21
C VAL A 613 -19.72 -31.35 22.18
N GLY A 614 -20.53 -30.30 22.28
CA GLY A 614 -21.54 -30.00 21.26
C GLY A 614 -20.89 -29.57 19.96
N ILE A 615 -20.26 -28.39 19.95
CA ILE A 615 -19.57 -27.82 18.79
C ILE A 615 -18.12 -27.49 19.18
N ARG A 616 -17.14 -28.06 18.48
CA ARG A 616 -15.72 -27.78 18.67
C ARG A 616 -15.07 -27.25 17.39
N VAL A 617 -14.49 -26.05 17.46
CA VAL A 617 -13.58 -25.51 16.46
C VAL A 617 -12.18 -25.43 17.08
N GLN A 618 -11.25 -26.22 16.56
CA GLN A 618 -9.91 -26.38 17.12
C GLN A 618 -8.86 -26.16 16.05
N ALA A 619 -8.25 -24.97 16.00
CA ALA A 619 -7.16 -24.72 15.07
C ALA A 619 -5.83 -25.18 15.66
N GLN A 620 -5.08 -25.97 14.89
CA GLN A 620 -3.77 -26.48 15.26
C GLN A 620 -2.84 -26.55 14.03
N GLY A 621 -1.58 -26.95 14.22
CA GLY A 621 -0.66 -27.16 13.08
C GLY A 621 -0.28 -25.90 12.32
N ASN A 622 -0.29 -24.74 12.98
CA ASN A 622 0.01 -23.42 12.40
C ASN A 622 -1.07 -22.93 11.40
N THR A 623 -2.33 -23.26 11.70
CA THR A 623 -3.49 -22.84 10.92
C THR A 623 -3.83 -21.37 11.20
N THR A 624 -4.11 -20.58 10.16
CA THR A 624 -4.77 -19.28 10.31
C THR A 624 -6.24 -19.39 9.91
N ALA A 625 -7.15 -19.04 10.82
CA ALA A 625 -8.60 -19.20 10.58
C ALA A 625 -9.44 -18.04 11.13
N THR A 626 -10.52 -17.72 10.42
CA THR A 626 -11.65 -16.94 10.94
C THR A 626 -12.85 -17.87 11.10
N ALA A 627 -13.43 -17.92 12.30
CA ALA A 627 -14.58 -18.77 12.60
C ALA A 627 -15.76 -17.95 13.12
N THR A 628 -16.94 -18.21 12.58
CA THR A 628 -18.22 -17.71 13.08
C THR A 628 -19.05 -18.89 13.58
N ILE A 629 -19.46 -18.84 14.84
CA ILE A 629 -20.34 -19.82 15.48
C ILE A 629 -21.58 -19.05 15.93
N ALA A 630 -22.66 -19.10 15.14
CA ALA A 630 -23.80 -18.20 15.36
C ALA A 630 -25.18 -18.86 15.30
N ASN A 631 -26.11 -18.41 16.13
CA ASN A 631 -27.51 -18.89 16.11
C ASN A 631 -27.65 -20.41 16.32
N ASN A 632 -26.72 -21.05 17.04
CA ASN A 632 -26.80 -22.48 17.32
C ASN A 632 -27.51 -22.73 18.65
N THR A 633 -28.21 -23.86 18.71
CA THR A 633 -28.81 -24.39 19.93
C THR A 633 -28.04 -25.65 20.33
N VAL A 634 -27.39 -25.64 21.49
CA VAL A 634 -26.67 -26.80 22.05
C VAL A 634 -27.35 -27.24 23.35
N THR A 635 -27.71 -28.52 23.48
CA THR A 635 -28.42 -29.02 24.67
C THR A 635 -27.91 -30.37 25.17
N ASN A 636 -27.98 -30.59 26.48
CA ASN A 636 -27.69 -31.89 27.11
C ASN A 636 -26.28 -32.42 26.74
N THR A 637 -25.25 -31.62 27.00
CA THR A 637 -23.86 -31.97 26.72
C THR A 637 -23.09 -32.27 28.00
N THR A 638 -22.34 -33.37 28.05
CA THR A 638 -21.61 -33.80 29.26
C THR A 638 -20.37 -32.95 29.56
N VAL A 639 -19.69 -32.37 28.58
CA VAL A 639 -18.50 -31.53 28.83
C VAL A 639 -18.75 -30.09 28.38
N VAL A 640 -18.35 -29.69 27.18
CA VAL A 640 -18.47 -28.28 26.74
C VAL A 640 -19.59 -28.12 25.72
N GLY A 641 -20.45 -27.10 25.86
CA GLY A 641 -21.47 -26.82 24.85
C GLY A 641 -20.84 -26.39 23.52
N ILE A 642 -20.16 -25.25 23.53
CA ILE A 642 -19.40 -24.70 22.40
C ILE A 642 -17.96 -24.45 22.84
N ASP A 643 -16.99 -25.00 22.12
CA ASP A 643 -15.56 -24.90 22.42
C ASP A 643 -14.80 -24.34 21.21
N ALA A 644 -14.20 -23.17 21.37
CA ALA A 644 -13.27 -22.59 20.41
C ALA A 644 -11.86 -22.64 20.98
N SER A 645 -10.94 -23.32 20.30
CA SER A 645 -9.58 -23.50 20.78
C SER A 645 -8.52 -23.23 19.71
N SER A 646 -7.38 -22.68 20.16
CA SER A 646 -6.18 -22.50 19.35
C SER A 646 -4.98 -23.18 20.02
N GLN A 647 -4.22 -23.92 19.20
CA GLN A 647 -3.03 -24.66 19.57
C GLN A 647 -1.89 -24.41 18.55
N SER A 648 -0.67 -24.86 18.87
CA SER A 648 0.53 -24.59 18.05
C SER A 648 0.72 -23.08 17.80
N ASN A 649 1.28 -22.66 16.65
CA ASN A 649 1.35 -21.25 16.24
C ASN A 649 0.16 -20.89 15.33
N SER A 650 -1.08 -21.11 15.80
CA SER A 650 -2.29 -20.94 14.98
C SER A 650 -3.02 -19.64 15.33
N PRO A 651 -2.99 -18.59 14.49
CA PRO A 651 -3.78 -17.38 14.72
C PRO A 651 -5.26 -17.60 14.39
N VAL A 652 -6.15 -17.39 15.35
CA VAL A 652 -7.59 -17.58 15.18
C VAL A 652 -8.34 -16.29 15.51
N ARG A 653 -9.24 -15.87 14.63
CA ARG A 653 -10.31 -14.92 14.98
C ARG A 653 -11.62 -15.69 15.11
N VAL A 654 -12.29 -15.58 16.24
CA VAL A 654 -13.55 -16.29 16.48
C VAL A 654 -14.66 -15.33 16.91
N GLN A 655 -15.80 -15.42 16.25
CA GLN A 655 -17.06 -14.78 16.65
C GLN A 655 -18.02 -15.87 17.12
N ILE A 656 -18.48 -15.76 18.37
CA ILE A 656 -19.52 -16.62 18.94
C ILE A 656 -20.71 -15.74 19.26
N ASP A 657 -21.77 -15.80 18.45
CA ASP A 657 -22.88 -14.84 18.52
C ASP A 657 -24.26 -15.51 18.59
N ASN A 658 -25.12 -15.02 19.48
CA ASN A 658 -26.53 -15.42 19.56
C ASN A 658 -26.76 -16.93 19.67
N ASN A 659 -25.91 -17.66 20.41
CA ASN A 659 -26.09 -19.09 20.65
C ASN A 659 -26.87 -19.33 21.95
N GLN A 660 -27.67 -20.39 21.96
CA GLN A 660 -28.38 -20.87 23.13
C GLN A 660 -27.78 -22.21 23.58
N VAL A 661 -27.18 -22.24 24.76
CA VAL A 661 -26.56 -23.44 25.34
C VAL A 661 -27.31 -23.80 26.62
N ASN A 662 -27.87 -25.01 26.70
CA ASN A 662 -28.64 -25.43 27.88
C ASN A 662 -28.22 -26.82 28.40
N ASN A 663 -28.32 -27.04 29.70
CA ASN A 663 -28.08 -28.35 30.34
C ASN A 663 -26.70 -28.95 30.00
N VAL A 664 -25.64 -28.17 30.18
CA VAL A 664 -24.25 -28.61 30.00
C VAL A 664 -23.61 -28.91 31.35
N GLN A 665 -22.86 -30.01 31.48
CA GLN A 665 -22.27 -30.44 32.75
C GLN A 665 -20.82 -29.97 32.99
N PHE A 666 -20.21 -29.17 32.11
CA PHE A 666 -18.96 -28.44 32.38
C PHE A 666 -19.12 -26.97 31.97
N ALA A 667 -18.50 -26.55 30.87
CA ALA A 667 -18.57 -25.17 30.40
C ALA A 667 -19.63 -25.00 29.32
N GLY A 668 -20.48 -23.98 29.42
CA GLY A 668 -21.42 -23.67 28.36
C GLY A 668 -20.67 -23.27 27.09
N ILE A 669 -19.87 -22.21 27.20
CA ILE A 669 -19.00 -21.70 26.15
C ILE A 669 -17.56 -21.63 26.65
N GLY A 670 -16.65 -22.32 25.96
CA GLY A 670 -15.21 -22.33 26.22
C GLY A 670 -14.42 -21.62 25.13
N ILE A 671 -13.54 -20.70 25.54
CA ILE A 671 -12.54 -20.03 24.68
C ILE A 671 -11.16 -20.37 25.22
N ARG A 672 -10.33 -21.06 24.42
CA ARG A 672 -9.08 -21.67 24.94
C ARG A 672 -7.88 -21.43 24.03
N VAL A 673 -6.79 -20.93 24.62
CA VAL A 673 -5.44 -20.95 24.05
C VAL A 673 -4.59 -21.89 24.89
N ILE A 674 -4.11 -22.99 24.29
CA ILE A 674 -3.54 -24.13 25.04
C ILE A 674 -2.05 -24.39 24.67
N SER A 675 -1.40 -23.48 23.95
CA SER A 675 -0.05 -23.67 23.42
C SER A 675 0.81 -22.42 23.52
N ALA A 676 2.13 -22.63 23.58
CA ALA A 676 3.16 -21.61 23.77
C ALA A 676 3.20 -20.48 22.71
N THR A 677 2.56 -20.62 21.55
CA THR A 677 2.59 -19.57 20.52
C THR A 677 1.23 -19.31 19.87
N ALA A 678 0.17 -19.93 20.40
CA ALA A 678 -1.16 -19.80 19.84
C ALA A 678 -1.71 -18.39 20.10
N GLN A 679 -2.42 -17.83 19.12
CA GLN A 679 -3.02 -16.51 19.21
C GLN A 679 -4.51 -16.61 18.92
N MET A 680 -5.33 -15.96 19.74
CA MET A 680 -6.77 -15.89 19.53
C MET A 680 -7.34 -14.52 19.85
N PHE A 681 -8.18 -14.02 18.95
CA PHE A 681 -9.07 -12.88 19.18
C PHE A 681 -10.50 -13.39 19.19
N ALA A 682 -11.17 -13.25 20.34
CA ALA A 682 -12.50 -13.81 20.55
C ALA A 682 -13.53 -12.70 20.81
N SER A 683 -14.60 -12.70 20.01
CA SER A 683 -15.79 -11.86 20.20
C SER A 683 -16.96 -12.76 20.57
N VAL A 684 -17.41 -12.70 21.82
CA VAL A 684 -18.50 -13.53 22.36
C VAL A 684 -19.67 -12.62 22.72
N THR A 685 -20.74 -12.67 21.92
CA THR A 685 -21.84 -11.68 22.01
C THR A 685 -23.22 -12.32 22.02
N ASN A 686 -24.15 -11.76 22.81
CA ASN A 686 -25.58 -12.14 22.78
C ASN A 686 -25.86 -13.63 23.06
N ASN A 687 -24.94 -14.36 23.70
CA ASN A 687 -25.15 -15.78 23.97
C ASN A 687 -25.93 -15.97 25.27
N ARG A 688 -26.68 -17.07 25.36
CA ARG A 688 -27.41 -17.47 26.57
C ARG A 688 -26.98 -18.87 26.97
N VAL A 689 -26.39 -18.99 28.16
CA VAL A 689 -26.09 -20.27 28.80
C VAL A 689 -27.05 -20.47 29.97
N ALA A 690 -27.77 -21.60 29.98
CA ALA A 690 -28.72 -21.96 31.04
C ALA A 690 -28.54 -23.41 31.51
N ASN A 691 -27.90 -23.60 32.67
CA ASN A 691 -27.63 -24.92 33.24
C ASN A 691 -28.49 -25.16 34.48
N LEU A 692 -29.73 -25.65 34.28
CA LEU A 692 -30.75 -25.75 35.33
C LEU A 692 -30.63 -26.99 36.23
N ASN A 693 -29.88 -28.02 35.83
CA ASN A 693 -29.74 -29.26 36.59
C ASN A 693 -28.39 -29.32 37.33
N ALA A 694 -28.44 -29.80 38.58
CA ALA A 694 -27.41 -29.76 39.62
C ALA A 694 -25.96 -29.96 39.12
N TYR A 695 -25.35 -28.80 38.88
CA TYR A 695 -23.93 -28.50 38.88
C TYR A 695 -23.20 -29.20 40.04
N ALA A 696 -22.25 -30.09 39.74
CA ALA A 696 -21.35 -30.63 40.76
C ALA A 696 -20.32 -29.54 41.14
N PRO A 697 -20.30 -29.06 42.39
CA PRO A 697 -19.40 -27.97 42.78
C PRO A 697 -17.94 -28.45 42.73
N GLY A 698 -17.11 -27.70 42.00
CA GLY A 698 -15.68 -27.95 41.96
C GLY A 698 -14.88 -27.06 41.01
N ASN A 699 -15.24 -26.95 39.72
CA ASN A 699 -14.36 -26.34 38.70
C ASN A 699 -15.03 -25.86 37.38
N GLN A 700 -16.34 -25.53 37.33
CA GLN A 700 -17.07 -25.45 36.05
C GLN A 700 -17.78 -24.11 35.84
N VAL A 701 -17.48 -23.29 34.84
CA VAL A 701 -18.22 -22.02 34.61
C VAL A 701 -19.02 -22.02 33.33
N GLU A 702 -20.12 -21.27 33.28
CA GLU A 702 -20.92 -21.12 32.07
C GLU A 702 -20.12 -20.54 30.90
N TYR A 703 -19.24 -19.57 31.19
CA TYR A 703 -18.29 -19.02 30.23
C TYR A 703 -16.87 -19.18 30.75
N GLN A 704 -16.07 -20.01 30.09
CA GLN A 704 -14.68 -20.26 30.46
C GLN A 704 -13.70 -19.67 29.46
N ILE A 705 -12.91 -18.69 29.88
CA ILE A 705 -11.92 -18.01 29.04
C ILE A 705 -10.54 -18.35 29.59
N VAL A 706 -9.78 -19.14 28.84
CA VAL A 706 -8.51 -19.72 29.31
C VAL A 706 -7.39 -19.44 28.33
N SER A 707 -6.27 -18.95 28.85
CA SER A 707 -5.02 -18.86 28.10
C SER A 707 -3.89 -19.50 28.91
N GLN A 708 -3.10 -20.36 28.25
CA GLN A 708 -2.06 -21.18 28.87
C GLN A 708 -0.74 -21.12 28.08
N GLY A 709 0.36 -21.52 28.72
CA GLY A 709 1.69 -21.49 28.10
C GLY A 709 2.09 -20.05 27.76
N THR A 710 2.86 -19.82 26.70
CA THR A 710 3.20 -18.46 26.22
C THR A 710 2.26 -17.91 25.13
N GLY A 711 1.04 -18.45 25.01
CA GLY A 711 0.03 -17.99 24.05
C GLY A 711 -0.57 -16.62 24.37
N THR A 712 -1.36 -16.08 23.44
CA THR A 712 -2.06 -14.80 23.59
C THR A 712 -3.54 -14.94 23.26
N LEU A 713 -4.40 -14.51 24.19
CA LEU A 713 -5.84 -14.45 24.02
C LEU A 713 -6.34 -13.03 24.33
N CYS A 714 -7.05 -12.42 23.39
CA CYS A 714 -7.78 -11.18 23.61
C CYS A 714 -9.28 -11.48 23.49
N SER A 715 -10.05 -11.20 24.55
CA SER A 715 -11.49 -11.51 24.59
C SER A 715 -12.36 -10.26 24.78
N ARG A 716 -13.42 -10.18 23.98
CA ARG A 716 -14.53 -9.23 24.11
C ARG A 716 -15.82 -10.00 24.39
N LEU A 717 -16.46 -9.71 25.53
CA LEU A 717 -17.72 -10.31 25.93
C LEU A 717 -18.80 -9.24 26.10
N LEU A 718 -19.90 -9.31 25.33
CA LEU A 718 -20.99 -8.33 25.38
C LEU A 718 -22.36 -8.99 25.40
N ASN A 719 -23.27 -8.49 26.24
CA ASN A 719 -24.69 -8.89 26.25
C ASN A 719 -24.92 -10.40 26.41
N ASN A 720 -24.01 -11.11 27.08
CA ASN A 720 -24.19 -12.54 27.34
C ASN A 720 -24.99 -12.77 28.62
N THR A 721 -25.71 -13.88 28.69
CA THR A 721 -26.42 -14.33 29.89
C THR A 721 -25.83 -15.63 30.40
N ALA A 722 -25.48 -15.60 31.68
CA ALA A 722 -25.06 -16.74 32.48
C ALA A 722 -26.04 -16.85 33.67
N SER A 723 -26.69 -18.01 33.79
CA SER A 723 -27.81 -18.26 34.73
C SER A 723 -27.38 -18.69 36.13
N LEU A 724 -26.14 -19.15 36.32
CA LEU A 724 -25.69 -19.81 37.54
C LEU A 724 -24.26 -19.45 37.93
N SER A 725 -23.25 -20.03 37.26
CA SER A 725 -21.84 -19.94 37.67
C SER A 725 -21.06 -18.84 36.96
N GLY A 726 -21.62 -18.21 35.93
CA GLY A 726 -21.09 -16.97 35.40
C GLY A 726 -19.83 -17.12 34.54
N TYR A 727 -18.88 -16.20 34.73
CA TYR A 727 -17.69 -16.03 33.87
C TYR A 727 -16.40 -16.33 34.64
N GLU A 728 -15.52 -17.19 34.13
CA GLU A 728 -14.14 -17.40 34.63
C GLU A 728 -13.12 -16.92 33.59
N PHE A 729 -12.11 -16.20 34.08
CA PHE A 729 -10.92 -15.86 33.32
C PHE A 729 -9.70 -16.48 33.99
N ARG A 730 -8.98 -17.29 33.22
CA ARG A 730 -7.81 -18.03 33.72
C ARG A 730 -6.61 -17.80 32.81
N ASN A 731 -5.58 -17.19 33.36
CA ASN A 731 -4.27 -17.06 32.74
C ASN A 731 -3.24 -17.93 33.47
N ALA A 732 -2.72 -18.95 32.79
CA ALA A 732 -1.70 -19.88 33.30
C ALA A 732 -0.37 -19.69 32.55
N GLY A 733 0.33 -18.59 32.85
CA GLY A 733 1.67 -18.30 32.33
C GLY A 733 1.72 -17.60 30.96
N SER A 734 0.59 -17.07 30.49
CA SER A 734 0.37 -16.56 29.13
C SER A 734 -0.02 -15.07 29.10
N THR A 735 -0.48 -14.56 27.95
CA THR A 735 -1.15 -13.25 27.86
C THR A 735 -2.66 -13.45 27.71
N LEU A 736 -3.44 -12.90 28.65
CA LEU A 736 -4.90 -12.83 28.57
C LEU A 736 -5.36 -11.38 28.73
N GLN A 737 -5.87 -10.81 27.65
CA GLN A 737 -6.43 -9.46 27.59
C GLN A 737 -7.95 -9.51 27.58
N ARG A 738 -8.60 -8.61 28.33
CA ARG A 738 -10.05 -8.56 28.48
C ARG A 738 -10.57 -7.13 28.30
N GLU A 739 -11.53 -6.96 27.39
CA GLU A 739 -12.31 -5.72 27.28
C GLU A 739 -13.34 -5.57 28.42
N PRO A 740 -13.91 -4.36 28.65
CA PRO A 740 -14.97 -4.18 29.62
C PRO A 740 -16.17 -5.12 29.37
N LEU A 741 -16.68 -5.74 30.43
CA LEU A 741 -17.78 -6.71 30.39
C LEU A 741 -19.16 -6.03 30.30
N VAL A 742 -19.43 -5.30 29.24
CA VAL A 742 -20.66 -4.51 29.07
C VAL A 742 -21.88 -5.39 28.77
N GLY A 743 -22.98 -5.18 29.51
CA GLY A 743 -24.28 -5.82 29.25
C GLY A 743 -24.37 -7.30 29.60
N ASN A 744 -23.31 -7.91 30.12
CA ASN A 744 -23.34 -9.32 30.54
C ASN A 744 -24.07 -9.49 31.87
N THR A 745 -24.89 -10.54 32.00
CA THR A 745 -25.58 -10.92 33.24
C THR A 745 -25.02 -12.22 33.81
N GLY A 746 -24.93 -12.31 35.14
CA GLY A 746 -24.35 -13.44 35.88
C GLY A 746 -23.09 -13.05 36.67
N PRO A 747 -22.63 -13.88 37.62
CA PRO A 747 -21.47 -13.56 38.44
C PRO A 747 -20.16 -13.59 37.64
N VAL A 748 -19.18 -12.77 38.02
CA VAL A 748 -17.80 -12.90 37.51
C VAL A 748 -16.96 -13.54 38.60
N GLN A 749 -16.37 -14.69 38.31
CA GLN A 749 -15.49 -15.38 39.25
C GLN A 749 -14.18 -14.60 39.44
N PRO A 750 -13.50 -14.74 40.59
CA PRO A 750 -12.18 -14.17 40.79
C PRO A 750 -11.23 -14.59 39.66
N ASP A 751 -10.51 -13.62 39.12
CA ASP A 751 -9.53 -13.86 38.07
C ASP A 751 -8.42 -14.80 38.58
N ILE A 752 -8.06 -15.83 37.79
CA ILE A 752 -6.99 -16.77 38.11
C ILE A 752 -5.77 -16.40 37.27
N GLY A 753 -4.75 -15.82 37.92
CA GLY A 753 -3.58 -15.28 37.24
C GLY A 753 -3.76 -13.81 36.83
N VAL A 754 -2.81 -13.26 36.08
CA VAL A 754 -2.84 -11.84 35.67
C VAL A 754 -3.68 -11.66 34.41
N ILE A 755 -4.80 -10.94 34.52
CA ILE A 755 -5.65 -10.55 33.38
C ILE A 755 -5.40 -9.07 33.08
N THR A 756 -5.04 -8.76 31.85
CA THR A 756 -4.77 -7.38 31.43
C THR A 756 -6.05 -6.72 30.91
N PRO A 757 -6.61 -5.71 31.59
CA PRO A 757 -7.70 -4.95 31.04
C PRO A 757 -7.23 -4.13 29.83
N VAL A 758 -8.03 -4.08 28.78
CA VAL A 758 -7.77 -3.28 27.57
C VAL A 758 -9.00 -2.43 27.22
N ALA A 759 -8.82 -1.40 26.39
CA ALA A 759 -9.91 -0.53 25.98
C ALA A 759 -10.95 -1.30 25.14
N ALA A 760 -12.21 -0.85 25.15
CA ALA A 760 -13.24 -1.41 24.28
C ALA A 760 -12.81 -1.31 22.81
N GLY A 761 -13.04 -2.37 22.03
CA GLY A 761 -12.61 -2.48 20.63
C GLY A 761 -11.18 -2.98 20.42
N THR A 762 -10.40 -3.22 21.48
CA THR A 762 -9.01 -3.72 21.35
C THR A 762 -8.95 -5.18 20.88
N CYS A 763 -9.87 -6.03 21.35
CA CYS A 763 -9.94 -7.46 21.04
C CYS A 763 -10.88 -7.77 19.86
N GLY A 764 -11.54 -6.74 19.31
CA GLY A 764 -12.56 -6.83 18.25
C GLY A 764 -12.01 -6.90 16.81
N PHE A 765 -12.93 -7.05 15.86
CA PHE A 765 -12.69 -7.04 14.40
C PHE A 765 -12.38 -5.64 13.87
#